data_AF-A0AAV6P6J4-F1
#
_entry.id   AF-A0AAV6P6J4-F1
#
_cell.length_a   1.000
_cell.length_b   1.000
_cell.length_c   1.000
_cell.angle_alpha   90.00
_cell.angle_beta   90.00
_cell.angle_gamma   90.00
#
_symmetry.space_group_name_H-M   'P 1'
#
loop_
_entity.id
_entity.type
_entity.pdbx_description
1 polymer ?
#
loop_
_entity_poly.entity_id
_entity_poly.type
_entity_poly.pdbx_seq_one_letter_code
_entity_poly.pdbx_strand_id
1 'polypeptide(L)'
;MELGIGSSFKRLGSFNVDGFPVSSVHEEDQESLKWAAIEKLPTFRRLRKGLMTTLDGKANEVDILNLGFQDRKNLIEALIKVAEEDNEKFLLKLQNRLDRVGIELPTIEVRFEHLNVEADAYMGSRALPTVLNFTLNMVEGFLGYLHMFSSRKKQLKILHNISGVVKPGRMTLLLGPPSSGKTTLLLALAGKLDPQIRASGRVSYNGHGLNEFVPQRTAAYISQYDLHIGEMTVRETLAFAARCQGVGSRYDMLAELSRRELAENIKPEPNIDTFMKATATEGQEASMVTDYILKVTSKKDQEQYWKNKEEPYRFITPSEFSDAFKSFHIGIKLGDELAIPFDKSKSHRAALTTQKYGVGKRELLKACFSREILLMKRNSFVYIFKLFQGRAFQSGEPESIDSGDKRGTEMKFEANARNRTGMILPFEQHSISFEDITYSVDMPQEMKNQGIFEDKLVLLKGISGVFRPGVLTALMGVSGAGKTTLMDVLAGRKTGGYIEGNIKISGYPKKQQTFARISGYCEQNDIHSPHLTVYESLLYSAWLRLPRQVDPQTRKMFINEVMELVELKTLRDALVGLPGENGLSTEQRKRLTIAVELVANPSIIFMDEPTSGLDARAAAIVMRTIRNTVDTGRTVVCTIHQPSIDIFEAFDELFLMKPGGQEIYVGPLGRHSFHLIKYFEEIKGVARIKDGYNPATWMLEVTSPAQELALGVDFTDLYRNSELYRRNKTLVEELSTPTPGSTNLYFPTKYSRSLYTQCVACLWKQHWCNWRNPSYSAVRLLFTIVIALMFGTMFWDLGSKRTRRQDLFNAMGSMYTATLFLGVQNAFSVQPVLAVERTVFYRERAAGMYSAFSYAFAAVLIELPYVLLQALVYTLIVYTMIGFECSVAKFLWYLFIMYFTLLYFTFYGMMAVAMTPNHHIASILSFAFFGLWSLFSGFVVPKPRIPVWWAWYYWVCPVGWTLYGLVASQYGDVQDVLETGQTVQEFVRQYFGFRHDFLRLSNSMVAGFAVLFAVVFAISITIFNFQRR
;
A
#
# COMPACT_ATOMS: atom_id res chain seq x y z
N MET A 1 62.27 -5.05 -24.96
CA MET A 1 61.43 -5.82 -24.03
C MET A 1 62.27 -6.02 -22.79
N GLU A 2 62.06 -5.22 -21.75
CA GLU A 2 62.84 -5.26 -20.51
C GLU A 2 62.09 -4.52 -19.40
N LEU A 3 62.34 -4.88 -18.14
CA LEU A 3 61.71 -4.27 -16.96
C LEU A 3 62.65 -3.23 -16.33
N GLY A 4 62.15 -2.02 -16.11
CA GLY A 4 62.90 -0.92 -15.50
C GLY A 4 62.03 -0.08 -14.58
N ILE A 5 62.62 0.43 -13.50
CA ILE A 5 61.93 1.14 -12.41
C ILE A 5 62.13 2.66 -12.56
N GLY A 6 61.07 3.42 -12.25
CA GLY A 6 60.96 4.85 -12.57
C GLY A 6 61.85 5.84 -11.83
N SER A 7 61.56 7.13 -12.06
CA SER A 7 61.92 8.26 -11.18
C SER A 7 61.22 9.55 -11.66
N SER A 8 61.46 10.67 -11.00
CA SER A 8 60.75 11.95 -11.19
C SER A 8 61.74 13.11 -11.12
N PHE A 9 61.57 14.16 -11.95
CA PHE A 9 61.48 15.57 -11.50
C PHE A 9 61.27 16.59 -12.65
N LYS A 10 60.21 17.42 -12.53
CA LYS A 10 60.24 18.90 -12.54
C LYS A 10 61.31 19.64 -13.40
N ARG A 11 60.86 20.50 -14.34
CA ARG A 11 60.80 21.99 -14.17
C ARG A 11 60.37 22.78 -15.42
N LEU A 12 59.65 23.88 -15.13
CA LEU A 12 59.45 25.13 -15.91
C LEU A 12 58.92 25.04 -17.35
N GLY A 13 58.22 26.11 -17.76
CA GLY A 13 57.78 26.32 -19.14
C GLY A 13 58.07 27.75 -19.60
N SER A 14 57.68 28.07 -20.83
CA SER A 14 57.76 29.40 -21.42
C SER A 14 56.41 29.84 -21.96
N PHE A 15 56.06 31.11 -21.77
CA PHE A 15 54.96 31.73 -22.53
C PHE A 15 55.28 31.71 -24.03
N ASN A 16 54.24 31.58 -24.86
CA ASN A 16 54.19 32.25 -26.15
C ASN A 16 52.73 32.60 -26.48
N VAL A 17 52.54 33.57 -27.37
CA VAL A 17 51.31 34.40 -27.44
C VAL A 17 50.78 34.45 -28.90
N ASP A 18 49.49 34.72 -29.04
CA ASP A 18 48.72 35.04 -30.25
C ASP A 18 48.65 34.01 -31.41
N GLY A 19 47.55 33.26 -31.44
CA GLY A 19 46.41 33.69 -32.26
C GLY A 19 46.48 33.54 -33.79
N PHE A 20 46.10 32.37 -34.31
CA PHE A 20 45.52 32.22 -35.67
C PHE A 20 44.40 31.16 -35.68
N PRO A 21 43.19 31.46 -36.20
CA PRO A 21 42.09 30.49 -36.29
C PRO A 21 42.21 29.64 -37.57
N VAL A 22 42.93 28.51 -37.49
CA VAL A 22 43.03 27.52 -38.58
C VAL A 22 42.65 26.13 -38.04
N SER A 23 41.35 25.84 -38.01
CA SER A 23 40.82 24.51 -37.61
C SER A 23 39.52 24.11 -38.32
N SER A 24 38.50 24.99 -38.35
CA SER A 24 37.14 24.64 -38.79
C SER A 24 37.09 24.01 -40.20
N VAL A 25 37.62 24.69 -41.22
CA VAL A 25 37.52 24.27 -42.63
C VAL A 25 38.12 22.88 -42.85
N HIS A 26 39.25 22.56 -42.21
CA HIS A 26 39.89 21.25 -42.35
C HIS A 26 39.15 20.12 -41.60
N GLU A 27 38.40 20.44 -40.54
CA GLU A 27 37.56 19.45 -39.86
C GLU A 27 36.23 19.23 -40.61
N GLU A 28 35.65 20.28 -41.21
CA GLU A 28 34.49 20.21 -42.12
C GLU A 28 34.79 19.37 -43.38
N ASP A 29 35.93 19.61 -44.04
CA ASP A 29 36.39 18.80 -45.18
C ASP A 29 36.49 17.31 -44.82
N GLN A 30 37.11 17.00 -43.67
CA GLN A 30 37.23 15.62 -43.20
C GLN A 30 35.89 14.97 -42.82
N GLU A 31 34.93 15.72 -42.27
CA GLU A 31 33.59 15.18 -42.02
C GLU A 31 32.86 14.92 -43.34
N SER A 32 32.97 15.82 -44.32
CA SER A 32 32.33 15.68 -45.64
C SER A 32 32.78 14.39 -46.36
N LEU A 33 34.07 14.05 -46.27
CA LEU A 33 34.66 12.83 -46.82
C LEU A 33 34.15 11.56 -46.13
N LYS A 34 33.97 11.60 -44.80
CA LYS A 34 33.39 10.49 -44.02
C LYS A 34 31.91 10.27 -44.37
N TRP A 35 31.13 11.33 -44.52
CA TRP A 35 29.74 11.25 -45.00
C TRP A 35 29.66 10.62 -46.41
N ALA A 36 30.48 11.08 -47.35
CA ALA A 36 30.52 10.54 -48.71
C ALA A 36 30.95 9.06 -48.79
N ALA A 37 31.66 8.55 -47.76
CA ALA A 37 31.96 7.12 -47.61
C ALA A 37 30.77 6.31 -47.06
N ILE A 38 29.98 6.91 -46.16
CA ILE A 38 28.76 6.31 -45.57
C ILE A 38 27.61 6.28 -46.59
N GLU A 39 27.43 7.33 -47.38
CA GLU A 39 26.39 7.44 -48.43
C GLU A 39 26.49 6.33 -49.49
N LYS A 40 27.73 5.92 -49.84
CA LYS A 40 28.04 4.85 -50.80
C LYS A 40 27.77 3.43 -50.29
N LEU A 41 27.35 3.27 -49.03
CA LEU A 41 27.03 1.96 -48.46
C LEU A 41 25.60 1.51 -48.81
N PRO A 42 25.35 0.21 -49.06
CA PRO A 42 24.00 -0.34 -49.13
C PRO A 42 23.20 -0.02 -47.87
N THR A 43 21.90 0.24 -48.00
CA THR A 43 21.02 0.77 -46.92
C THR A 43 21.20 0.07 -45.57
N PHE A 44 21.27 -1.26 -45.55
CA PHE A 44 21.48 -2.07 -44.35
C PHE A 44 22.84 -1.80 -43.63
N ARG A 45 23.91 -1.52 -44.39
CA ARG A 45 25.21 -1.11 -43.82
C ARG A 45 25.19 0.37 -43.41
N ARG A 46 24.51 1.23 -44.18
CA ARG A 46 24.37 2.67 -43.90
C ARG A 46 23.56 2.96 -42.64
N LEU A 47 22.56 2.13 -42.32
CA LEU A 47 21.80 2.19 -41.06
C LEU A 47 22.62 1.72 -39.83
N ARG A 48 23.71 0.98 -40.02
CA ARG A 48 24.59 0.46 -38.95
C ARG A 48 25.83 1.31 -38.69
N LYS A 49 26.12 2.31 -39.53
CA LYS A 49 27.22 3.27 -39.36
C LYS A 49 26.69 4.69 -39.15
N GLY A 50 27.28 5.41 -38.21
CA GLY A 50 26.96 6.80 -37.89
C GLY A 50 28.23 7.62 -37.69
N LEU A 51 28.06 8.94 -37.68
CA LEU A 51 29.10 9.90 -37.27
C LEU A 51 28.69 10.52 -35.94
N MET A 52 29.63 10.63 -35.03
CA MET A 52 29.42 11.19 -33.70
C MET A 52 30.41 12.31 -33.43
N THR A 53 29.88 13.50 -33.17
CA THR A 53 30.65 14.70 -32.84
C THR A 53 30.89 14.72 -31.33
N THR A 54 32.17 14.64 -30.95
CA THR A 54 32.63 14.72 -29.56
C THR A 54 32.51 16.14 -28.99
N LEU A 55 32.61 16.29 -27.66
CA LEU A 55 32.58 17.61 -27.00
C LEU A 55 33.73 18.54 -27.45
N ASP A 56 34.81 17.96 -27.98
CA ASP A 56 35.96 18.66 -28.55
C ASP A 56 35.80 18.98 -30.06
N GLY A 57 34.56 18.93 -30.57
CA GLY A 57 34.20 19.25 -31.97
C GLY A 57 34.47 18.15 -33.00
N LYS A 58 35.25 17.13 -32.67
CA LYS A 58 35.72 16.13 -33.66
C LYS A 58 34.69 15.04 -33.94
N ALA A 59 34.39 14.86 -35.24
CA ALA A 59 33.48 13.82 -35.75
C ALA A 59 34.20 12.48 -36.00
N ASN A 60 33.82 11.46 -35.25
CA ASN A 60 34.33 10.08 -35.34
C ASN A 60 33.29 9.14 -35.94
N GLU A 61 33.74 8.16 -36.73
CA GLU A 61 32.88 7.10 -37.28
C GLU A 61 32.60 6.02 -36.21
N VAL A 62 31.34 5.61 -36.05
CA VAL A 62 30.91 4.66 -35.01
C VAL A 62 30.02 3.56 -35.59
N ASP A 63 30.27 2.31 -35.18
CA ASP A 63 29.38 1.18 -35.40
C ASP A 63 28.27 1.15 -34.34
N ILE A 64 27.03 1.36 -34.79
CA ILE A 64 25.86 1.51 -33.94
C ILE A 64 25.50 0.21 -33.19
N LEU A 65 25.89 -0.97 -33.69
CA LEU A 65 25.69 -2.22 -32.96
C LEU A 65 26.61 -2.35 -31.74
N ASN A 66 27.81 -1.76 -31.83
CA ASN A 66 28.89 -1.96 -30.85
C ASN A 66 29.14 -0.72 -29.96
N LEU A 67 28.20 0.24 -29.94
CA LEU A 67 28.18 1.38 -29.03
C LEU A 67 28.41 0.97 -27.56
N GLY A 68 29.52 1.43 -26.97
CA GLY A 68 29.89 1.20 -25.59
C GLY A 68 29.16 2.13 -24.61
N PHE A 69 29.25 1.84 -23.32
CA PHE A 69 28.60 2.67 -22.29
C PHE A 69 29.06 4.13 -22.34
N GLN A 70 30.37 4.35 -22.52
CA GLN A 70 30.93 5.70 -22.59
C GLN A 70 30.47 6.46 -23.83
N ASP A 71 30.38 5.80 -24.99
CA ASP A 71 29.95 6.44 -26.24
C ASP A 71 28.48 6.86 -26.16
N ARG A 72 27.61 5.97 -25.64
CA ARG A 72 26.18 6.29 -25.41
C ARG A 72 26.01 7.42 -24.40
N LYS A 73 26.82 7.46 -23.34
CA LYS A 73 26.82 8.56 -22.37
C LYS A 73 27.23 9.88 -23.04
N ASN A 74 28.37 9.89 -23.72
CA ASN A 74 28.92 11.06 -24.41
C ASN A 74 27.93 11.59 -25.47
N LEU A 75 27.24 10.70 -26.20
CA LEU A 75 26.23 11.06 -27.21
C LEU A 75 25.02 11.76 -26.58
N ILE A 76 24.55 11.29 -25.42
CA ILE A 76 23.42 11.90 -24.72
C ILE A 76 23.83 13.21 -24.03
N GLU A 77 25.06 13.32 -23.52
CA GLU A 77 25.59 14.59 -22.98
C GLU A 77 25.87 15.64 -24.09
N ALA A 78 26.18 15.21 -25.31
CA ALA A 78 26.33 16.09 -26.48
C ALA A 78 25.00 16.52 -27.12
N LEU A 79 23.93 15.73 -26.96
CA LEU A 79 22.58 16.07 -27.42
C LEU A 79 21.78 16.88 -26.39
N ILE A 80 21.99 16.59 -25.10
CA ILE A 80 21.23 17.16 -23.97
C ILE A 80 22.21 17.45 -22.83
N LYS A 81 22.75 18.67 -22.81
CA LYS A 81 23.69 19.08 -21.77
C LYS A 81 22.91 19.39 -20.50
N VAL A 82 21.94 20.29 -20.61
CA VAL A 82 20.94 20.62 -19.57
C VAL A 82 19.58 20.03 -19.98
N ALA A 83 18.99 19.16 -19.16
CA ALA A 83 17.75 18.47 -19.50
C ALA A 83 16.56 19.44 -19.65
N GLU A 84 16.51 20.45 -18.80
CA GLU A 84 15.44 21.47 -18.73
C GLU A 84 15.43 22.39 -19.97
N GLU A 85 16.60 22.76 -20.49
CA GLU A 85 16.70 23.70 -21.62
C GLU A 85 16.88 23.05 -23.00
N ASP A 86 17.58 21.91 -23.10
CA ASP A 86 17.99 21.35 -24.40
C ASP A 86 17.03 20.31 -24.97
N ASN A 87 16.17 19.72 -24.13
CA ASN A 87 15.28 18.64 -24.56
C ASN A 87 14.22 19.10 -25.58
N GLU A 88 13.64 20.30 -25.42
CA GLU A 88 12.74 20.87 -26.42
C GLU A 88 13.48 21.12 -27.75
N LYS A 89 14.68 21.72 -27.68
CA LYS A 89 15.54 21.98 -28.86
C LYS A 89 15.84 20.66 -29.60
N PHE A 90 16.15 19.59 -28.87
CA PHE A 90 16.44 18.26 -29.40
C PHE A 90 15.21 17.63 -30.09
N LEU A 91 14.03 17.68 -29.45
CA LEU A 91 12.78 17.19 -30.02
C LEU A 91 12.37 17.98 -31.27
N LEU A 92 12.53 19.31 -31.26
CA LEU A 92 12.31 20.15 -32.44
C LEU A 92 13.28 19.80 -33.57
N LYS A 93 14.57 19.55 -33.31
CA LYS A 93 15.52 19.11 -34.34
C LYS A 93 15.14 17.74 -34.93
N LEU A 94 14.70 16.79 -34.11
CA LEU A 94 14.18 15.50 -34.57
C LEU A 94 12.96 15.67 -35.50
N GLN A 95 12.00 16.51 -35.11
CA GLN A 95 10.82 16.78 -35.93
C GLN A 95 11.20 17.47 -37.25
N ASN A 96 11.99 18.55 -37.20
CA ASN A 96 12.46 19.28 -38.38
C ASN A 96 13.18 18.36 -39.40
N ARG A 97 13.86 17.30 -38.95
CA ARG A 97 14.48 16.31 -39.83
C ARG A 97 13.45 15.46 -40.58
N LEU A 98 12.34 15.10 -39.96
CA LEU A 98 11.25 14.35 -40.61
C LEU A 98 10.44 15.24 -41.57
N ASP A 99 10.13 16.46 -41.12
CA ASP A 99 9.32 17.45 -41.87
C ASP A 99 10.03 17.87 -43.17
N ARG A 100 11.36 18.06 -43.15
CA ARG A 100 12.21 18.32 -44.34
C ARG A 100 12.09 17.25 -45.44
N VAL A 101 11.61 16.06 -45.10
CA VAL A 101 11.64 14.86 -45.95
C VAL A 101 10.20 14.34 -46.23
N GLY A 102 9.19 15.11 -45.82
CA GLY A 102 7.77 14.81 -46.07
C GLY A 102 7.31 13.50 -45.43
N ILE A 103 7.83 13.15 -44.25
CA ILE A 103 7.41 11.97 -43.50
C ILE A 103 6.44 12.39 -42.39
N GLU A 104 5.14 12.34 -42.70
CA GLU A 104 4.08 12.52 -41.72
C GLU A 104 4.13 11.41 -40.66
N LEU A 105 4.20 11.81 -39.38
CA LEU A 105 4.12 10.87 -38.26
C LEU A 105 2.69 10.31 -38.12
N PRO A 106 2.51 9.03 -37.76
CA PRO A 106 1.20 8.40 -37.63
C PRO A 106 0.38 9.03 -36.50
N THR A 107 -0.55 9.91 -36.86
CA THR A 107 -1.47 10.56 -35.91
C THR A 107 -2.67 9.68 -35.58
N ILE A 108 -3.19 9.84 -34.36
CA ILE A 108 -4.32 9.07 -33.83
C ILE A 108 -5.35 10.03 -33.23
N GLU A 109 -6.56 10.01 -33.79
CA GLU A 109 -7.76 10.64 -33.23
C GLU A 109 -8.63 9.56 -32.58
N VAL A 110 -9.00 9.75 -31.32
CA VAL A 110 -9.89 8.83 -30.58
C VAL A 110 -11.26 9.47 -30.44
N ARG A 111 -12.28 8.85 -31.04
CA ARG A 111 -13.69 9.27 -30.93
C ARG A 111 -14.46 8.29 -30.06
N PHE A 112 -15.31 8.84 -29.19
CA PHE A 112 -16.29 8.07 -28.42
C PHE A 112 -17.68 8.70 -28.58
N GLU A 113 -18.68 7.85 -28.77
CA GLU A 113 -20.06 8.22 -29.10
C GLU A 113 -21.01 7.40 -28.23
N HIS A 114 -21.91 8.07 -27.51
CA HIS A 114 -22.99 7.44 -26.73
C HIS A 114 -22.49 6.38 -25.72
N LEU A 115 -21.28 6.59 -25.17
CA LEU A 115 -20.61 5.64 -24.29
C LEU A 115 -21.34 5.55 -22.94
N ASN A 116 -21.94 4.40 -22.69
CA ASN A 116 -22.53 4.02 -21.41
C ASN A 116 -21.73 2.85 -20.84
N VAL A 117 -21.54 2.83 -19.52
CA VAL A 117 -20.85 1.75 -18.82
C VAL A 117 -21.65 1.37 -17.57
N GLU A 118 -21.99 0.09 -17.43
CA GLU A 118 -22.95 -0.43 -16.46
C GLU A 118 -22.40 -1.67 -15.74
N ALA A 119 -22.58 -1.74 -14.43
CA ALA A 119 -22.16 -2.87 -13.59
C ALA A 119 -23.38 -3.50 -12.89
N ASP A 120 -23.47 -4.83 -12.91
CA ASP A 120 -24.56 -5.57 -12.26
C ASP A 120 -24.28 -5.78 -10.75
N ALA A 121 -24.93 -4.99 -9.90
CA ALA A 121 -24.70 -4.96 -8.45
C ALA A 121 -25.86 -5.54 -7.63
N TYR A 122 -25.56 -6.09 -6.46
CA TYR A 122 -26.55 -6.41 -5.43
C TYR A 122 -26.82 -5.17 -4.55
N MET A 123 -28.04 -5.04 -4.01
CA MET A 123 -28.49 -3.86 -3.24
C MET A 123 -28.90 -4.22 -1.80
N GLY A 124 -28.77 -3.26 -0.89
CA GLY A 124 -29.19 -3.40 0.51
C GLY A 124 -28.41 -4.49 1.26
N SER A 125 -29.09 -5.24 2.13
CA SER A 125 -28.46 -6.30 2.93
C SER A 125 -27.83 -7.43 2.12
N ARG A 126 -28.24 -7.64 0.85
CA ARG A 126 -27.61 -8.58 -0.10
C ARG A 126 -26.26 -8.09 -0.65
N ALA A 127 -25.94 -6.80 -0.51
CA ALA A 127 -24.66 -6.22 -0.93
C ALA A 127 -23.52 -6.50 0.06
N LEU A 128 -23.84 -6.69 1.35
CA LEU A 128 -22.84 -7.07 2.36
C LEU A 128 -22.37 -8.51 2.11
N PRO A 129 -21.05 -8.80 2.10
CA PRO A 129 -20.52 -10.13 1.84
C PRO A 129 -20.59 -11.00 3.11
N THR A 130 -21.79 -11.25 3.63
CA THR A 130 -21.97 -12.22 4.72
C THR A 130 -21.77 -13.65 4.21
N VAL A 131 -21.36 -14.58 5.09
CA VAL A 131 -21.28 -16.02 4.76
C VAL A 131 -22.57 -16.51 4.10
N LEU A 132 -23.74 -16.15 4.64
CA LEU A 132 -25.04 -16.54 4.11
C LEU A 132 -25.33 -15.93 2.72
N ASN A 133 -25.05 -14.63 2.53
CA ASN A 133 -25.20 -14.00 1.21
C ASN A 133 -24.25 -14.61 0.17
N PHE A 134 -23.01 -14.93 0.56
CA PHE A 134 -22.04 -15.56 -0.33
C PHE A 134 -22.51 -16.96 -0.77
N THR A 135 -22.97 -17.81 0.16
CA THR A 135 -23.50 -19.13 -0.20
C THR A 135 -24.76 -19.02 -1.07
N LEU A 136 -25.67 -18.09 -0.77
CA LEU A 136 -26.85 -17.85 -1.62
C LEU A 136 -26.46 -17.34 -3.03
N ASN A 137 -25.51 -16.41 -3.14
CA ASN A 137 -25.07 -15.88 -4.43
C ASN A 137 -24.33 -16.95 -5.26
N MET A 138 -23.57 -17.85 -4.62
CA MET A 138 -22.90 -18.98 -5.28
C MET A 138 -23.93 -20.00 -5.80
N VAL A 139 -24.96 -20.31 -5.02
CA VAL A 139 -26.08 -21.19 -5.43
C VAL A 139 -26.93 -20.52 -6.53
N GLU A 140 -27.23 -19.23 -6.42
CA GLU A 140 -27.95 -18.45 -7.45
C GLU A 140 -27.15 -18.41 -8.76
N GLY A 141 -25.81 -18.32 -8.70
CA GLY A 141 -24.93 -18.41 -9.86
C GLY A 141 -24.91 -19.80 -10.51
N PHE A 142 -24.83 -20.86 -9.71
CA PHE A 142 -24.86 -22.25 -10.20
C PHE A 142 -26.22 -22.61 -10.82
N LEU A 143 -27.33 -22.25 -10.17
CA LEU A 143 -28.68 -22.46 -10.69
C LEU A 143 -28.98 -21.56 -11.92
N GLY A 144 -28.37 -20.37 -11.98
CA GLY A 144 -28.41 -19.51 -13.17
C GLY A 144 -27.66 -20.10 -14.36
N TYR A 145 -26.50 -20.73 -14.13
CA TYR A 145 -25.79 -21.50 -15.16
C TYR A 145 -26.62 -22.70 -15.66
N LEU A 146 -27.34 -23.36 -14.76
CA LEU A 146 -28.34 -24.39 -15.09
C LEU A 146 -29.67 -23.82 -15.64
N HIS A 147 -29.75 -22.51 -15.93
CA HIS A 147 -30.91 -21.82 -16.50
C HIS A 147 -32.22 -21.90 -15.68
N MET A 148 -32.15 -22.29 -14.41
CA MET A 148 -33.35 -22.50 -13.56
C MET A 148 -33.90 -21.20 -12.93
N PHE A 149 -33.09 -20.15 -12.79
CA PHE A 149 -33.48 -18.89 -12.14
C PHE A 149 -32.83 -17.66 -12.80
N SER A 150 -33.58 -16.55 -12.83
CA SER A 150 -33.08 -15.22 -13.23
C SER A 150 -32.48 -14.47 -12.03
N SER A 151 -31.30 -13.86 -12.21
CA SER A 151 -30.53 -13.25 -11.10
C SER A 151 -31.14 -11.93 -10.62
N ARG A 152 -31.10 -11.67 -9.31
CA ARG A 152 -31.69 -10.46 -8.69
C ARG A 152 -30.76 -9.23 -8.65
N LYS A 153 -29.82 -9.11 -9.58
CA LYS A 153 -28.91 -7.96 -9.68
C LYS A 153 -29.63 -6.73 -10.24
N LYS A 154 -29.18 -5.52 -9.87
CA LYS A 154 -29.59 -4.26 -10.49
C LYS A 154 -28.42 -3.65 -11.25
N GLN A 155 -28.70 -3.11 -12.44
CA GLN A 155 -27.73 -2.35 -13.23
C GLN A 155 -27.46 -0.99 -12.58
N LEU A 156 -26.20 -0.75 -12.22
CA LEU A 156 -25.69 0.54 -11.77
C LEU A 156 -24.91 1.16 -12.93
N LYS A 157 -25.41 2.27 -13.47
CA LYS A 157 -24.76 3.01 -14.56
C LYS A 157 -23.66 3.89 -13.98
N ILE A 158 -22.44 3.74 -14.49
CA ILE A 158 -21.23 4.45 -14.06
C ILE A 158 -20.92 5.61 -15.01
N LEU A 159 -21.07 5.38 -16.33
CA LEU A 159 -20.99 6.41 -17.37
C LEU A 159 -22.34 6.52 -18.08
N HIS A 160 -22.77 7.76 -18.34
CA HIS A 160 -24.08 8.08 -18.91
C HIS A 160 -23.93 8.80 -20.25
N ASN A 161 -24.17 8.11 -21.35
CA ASN A 161 -24.25 8.63 -22.72
C ASN A 161 -23.13 9.63 -23.10
N ILE A 162 -21.88 9.27 -22.81
CA ILE A 162 -20.72 10.16 -22.96
C ILE A 162 -20.22 10.15 -24.41
N SER A 163 -20.06 11.34 -25.01
CA SER A 163 -19.54 11.53 -26.37
C SER A 163 -18.42 12.57 -26.39
N GLY A 164 -17.46 12.45 -27.31
CA GLY A 164 -16.34 13.38 -27.44
C GLY A 164 -15.21 12.87 -28.34
N VAL A 165 -14.18 13.71 -28.51
CA VAL A 165 -13.00 13.42 -29.32
C VAL A 165 -11.71 13.86 -28.62
N VAL A 166 -10.68 13.00 -28.66
CA VAL A 166 -9.30 13.34 -28.31
C VAL A 166 -8.53 13.47 -29.61
N LYS A 167 -8.13 14.70 -29.95
CA LYS A 167 -7.41 15.02 -31.19
C LYS A 167 -5.90 14.81 -31.00
N PRO A 168 -5.17 14.37 -32.05
CA PRO A 168 -3.73 14.16 -31.99
C PRO A 168 -2.98 15.46 -31.64
N GLY A 169 -1.81 15.33 -31.02
CA GLY A 169 -0.94 16.46 -30.66
C GLY A 169 -1.47 17.37 -29.54
N ARG A 170 -2.53 16.97 -28.80
CA ARG A 170 -3.12 17.79 -27.73
C ARG A 170 -3.16 17.08 -26.39
N MET A 171 -2.56 17.69 -25.36
CA MET A 171 -2.80 17.29 -23.97
C MET A 171 -4.26 17.61 -23.60
N THR A 172 -5.06 16.57 -23.32
CA THR A 172 -6.49 16.70 -23.00
C THR A 172 -6.70 16.37 -21.53
N LEU A 173 -7.18 17.33 -20.74
CA LEU A 173 -7.31 17.23 -19.29
C LEU A 173 -8.70 16.67 -18.89
N LEU A 174 -8.74 15.50 -18.24
CA LEU A 174 -9.97 14.87 -17.76
C LEU A 174 -10.23 15.22 -16.29
N LEU A 175 -11.03 16.26 -16.03
CA LEU A 175 -11.43 16.68 -14.69
C LEU A 175 -12.78 16.09 -14.26
N GLY A 176 -12.99 16.04 -12.94
CA GLY A 176 -14.19 15.55 -12.29
C GLY A 176 -13.89 15.11 -10.85
N PRO A 177 -14.86 15.10 -9.92
CA PRO A 177 -14.62 14.71 -8.53
C PRO A 177 -14.25 13.21 -8.40
N PRO A 178 -13.83 12.75 -7.20
CA PRO A 178 -13.78 11.33 -6.88
C PRO A 178 -15.09 10.61 -7.25
N SER A 179 -14.98 9.35 -7.66
CA SER A 179 -16.09 8.51 -8.13
C SER A 179 -16.85 8.97 -9.39
N SER A 180 -16.49 10.08 -10.05
CA SER A 180 -17.15 10.55 -11.29
C SER A 180 -16.82 9.75 -12.57
N GLY A 181 -16.47 8.47 -12.45
CA GLY A 181 -16.19 7.58 -13.58
C GLY A 181 -14.90 7.86 -14.38
N LYS A 182 -14.05 8.82 -14.00
CA LYS A 182 -12.82 9.18 -14.75
C LYS A 182 -11.97 7.98 -15.15
N THR A 183 -11.62 7.14 -14.18
CA THR A 183 -10.80 5.92 -14.38
C THR A 183 -11.53 4.93 -15.29
N THR A 184 -12.84 4.77 -15.12
CA THR A 184 -13.70 3.93 -15.97
C THR A 184 -13.70 4.39 -17.42
N LEU A 185 -13.74 5.70 -17.66
CA LEU A 185 -13.66 6.28 -19.01
C LEU A 185 -12.27 6.03 -19.64
N LEU A 186 -11.18 6.24 -18.90
CA LEU A 186 -9.83 5.94 -19.39
C LEU A 186 -9.64 4.44 -19.70
N LEU A 187 -10.15 3.56 -18.86
CA LEU A 187 -10.14 2.10 -19.09
C LEU A 187 -11.01 1.69 -20.29
N ALA A 188 -12.15 2.35 -20.50
CA ALA A 188 -13.00 2.14 -21.68
C ALA A 188 -12.29 2.55 -22.98
N LEU A 189 -11.70 3.74 -23.01
CA LEU A 189 -10.97 4.24 -24.17
C LEU A 189 -9.71 3.42 -24.48
N ALA A 190 -9.02 2.91 -23.46
CA ALA A 190 -7.83 2.06 -23.62
C ALA A 190 -8.13 0.57 -23.88
N GLY A 191 -9.40 0.16 -23.93
CA GLY A 191 -9.79 -1.25 -24.09
C GLY A 191 -9.33 -2.15 -22.93
N LYS A 192 -9.39 -1.64 -21.69
CA LYS A 192 -8.97 -2.32 -20.45
C LYS A 192 -10.10 -2.39 -19.39
N LEU A 193 -11.38 -2.30 -19.79
CA LEU A 193 -12.51 -2.57 -18.88
C LEU A 193 -12.50 -4.03 -18.39
N ASP A 194 -13.02 -4.25 -17.18
CA ASP A 194 -13.22 -5.59 -16.64
C ASP A 194 -14.35 -6.32 -17.41
N PRO A 195 -14.18 -7.60 -17.79
CA PRO A 195 -15.21 -8.37 -18.52
C PRO A 195 -16.58 -8.50 -17.82
N GLN A 196 -16.68 -8.25 -16.52
CA GLN A 196 -17.95 -8.24 -15.77
C GLN A 196 -18.73 -6.93 -15.93
N ILE A 197 -18.10 -5.87 -16.46
CA ILE A 197 -18.70 -4.56 -16.67
C ILE A 197 -19.18 -4.46 -18.12
N ARG A 198 -20.45 -4.12 -18.32
CA ARG A 198 -21.04 -3.98 -19.65
C ARG A 198 -20.76 -2.56 -20.17
N ALA A 199 -20.20 -2.45 -21.36
CA ALA A 199 -20.10 -1.19 -22.09
C ALA A 199 -21.00 -1.21 -23.33
N SER A 200 -21.61 -0.07 -23.65
CA SER A 200 -22.38 0.16 -24.87
C SER A 200 -22.11 1.58 -25.41
N GLY A 201 -22.48 1.82 -26.67
CA GLY A 201 -21.95 2.95 -27.45
C GLY A 201 -20.74 2.54 -28.28
N ARG A 202 -20.08 3.51 -28.91
CA ARG A 202 -18.99 3.29 -29.87
C ARG A 202 -17.72 4.00 -29.40
N VAL A 203 -16.59 3.28 -29.44
CA VAL A 203 -15.25 3.85 -29.31
C VAL A 203 -14.47 3.48 -30.56
N SER A 204 -13.82 4.46 -31.20
CA SER A 204 -13.03 4.25 -32.40
C SER A 204 -11.76 5.08 -32.44
N TYR A 205 -10.73 4.53 -33.08
CA TYR A 205 -9.42 5.15 -33.31
C TYR A 205 -9.27 5.30 -34.82
N ASN A 206 -9.14 6.53 -35.34
CA ASN A 206 -9.16 6.82 -36.79
C ASN A 206 -10.34 6.12 -37.52
N GLY A 207 -11.51 6.07 -36.88
CA GLY A 207 -12.72 5.40 -37.41
C GLY A 207 -12.77 3.87 -37.28
N HIS A 208 -11.71 3.21 -36.80
CA HIS A 208 -11.68 1.77 -36.53
C HIS A 208 -12.16 1.44 -35.11
N GLY A 209 -13.08 0.50 -34.95
CA GLY A 209 -13.56 0.06 -33.64
C GLY A 209 -12.51 -0.74 -32.85
N LEU A 210 -12.63 -0.78 -31.52
CA LEU A 210 -11.69 -1.46 -30.61
C LEU A 210 -11.46 -2.96 -30.90
N ASN A 211 -12.33 -3.60 -31.70
CA ASN A 211 -12.20 -5.00 -32.12
C ASN A 211 -11.41 -5.17 -33.44
N GLU A 212 -11.11 -4.10 -34.18
CA GLU A 212 -10.37 -4.13 -35.45
C GLU A 212 -8.83 -4.16 -35.26
N PHE A 213 -8.34 -3.89 -34.05
CA PHE A 213 -6.92 -3.77 -33.70
C PHE A 213 -6.67 -4.13 -32.22
N VAL A 214 -5.44 -3.98 -31.72
CA VAL A 214 -5.06 -4.22 -30.32
C VAL A 214 -4.92 -2.88 -29.58
N PRO A 215 -5.97 -2.35 -28.93
CA PRO A 215 -5.91 -1.05 -28.27
C PRO A 215 -4.87 -0.97 -27.16
N GLN A 216 -4.50 -2.08 -26.51
CA GLN A 216 -3.48 -2.07 -25.45
C GLN A 216 -2.02 -1.96 -25.96
N ARG A 217 -1.82 -2.00 -27.29
CA ARG A 217 -0.54 -1.68 -27.95
C ARG A 217 -0.52 -0.27 -28.55
N THR A 218 -1.68 0.25 -28.94
CA THR A 218 -1.86 1.61 -29.48
C THR A 218 -2.06 2.67 -28.39
N ALA A 219 -2.65 2.32 -27.24
CA ALA A 219 -2.95 3.23 -26.12
C ALA A 219 -2.32 2.74 -24.80
N ALA A 220 -1.45 3.56 -24.22
CA ALA A 220 -0.84 3.32 -22.93
C ALA A 220 -1.70 3.88 -21.78
N TYR A 221 -2.50 3.03 -21.13
CA TYR A 221 -3.10 3.34 -19.83
C TYR A 221 -2.10 3.07 -18.70
N ILE A 222 -1.70 4.14 -18.00
CA ILE A 222 -0.92 4.13 -16.75
C ILE A 222 -1.90 3.96 -15.58
N SER A 223 -1.52 3.15 -14.59
CA SER A 223 -2.33 2.86 -13.41
C SER A 223 -2.29 4.00 -12.39
N GLN A 224 -3.25 4.04 -11.45
CA GLN A 224 -3.12 4.83 -10.21
C GLN A 224 -2.13 4.18 -9.22
N TYR A 225 -1.78 2.91 -9.42
CA TYR A 225 -0.87 2.15 -8.57
C TYR A 225 0.39 1.73 -9.34
N ASP A 226 1.54 2.21 -8.89
CA ASP A 226 2.86 1.97 -9.46
C ASP A 226 3.41 0.59 -9.07
N LEU A 227 2.84 -0.45 -9.68
CA LEU A 227 3.21 -1.85 -9.45
C LEU A 227 4.53 -2.19 -10.15
N HIS A 228 5.64 -1.98 -9.43
CA HIS A 228 7.01 -2.26 -9.87
C HIS A 228 7.69 -3.32 -8.99
N ILE A 229 8.72 -3.99 -9.54
CA ILE A 229 9.54 -4.98 -8.82
C ILE A 229 10.63 -4.21 -8.07
N GLY A 230 10.53 -4.13 -6.75
CA GLY A 230 11.39 -3.29 -5.91
C GLY A 230 12.88 -3.65 -5.95
N GLU A 231 13.22 -4.89 -6.30
CA GLU A 231 14.60 -5.34 -6.46
C GLU A 231 15.26 -4.88 -7.78
N MET A 232 14.48 -4.35 -8.73
CA MET A 232 14.99 -3.81 -10.01
C MET A 232 15.25 -2.30 -9.92
N THR A 233 16.39 -1.85 -10.44
CA THR A 233 16.63 -0.41 -10.62
C THR A 233 15.71 0.17 -11.70
N VAL A 234 15.44 1.48 -11.63
CA VAL A 234 14.68 2.22 -12.65
C VAL A 234 15.21 1.93 -14.07
N ARG A 235 16.55 1.90 -14.21
CA ARG A 235 17.26 1.52 -15.45
C ARG A 235 16.89 0.11 -15.94
N GLU A 236 16.92 -0.89 -15.08
CA GLU A 236 16.59 -2.28 -15.47
C GLU A 236 15.09 -2.43 -15.79
N THR A 237 14.22 -1.71 -15.08
CA THR A 237 12.77 -1.70 -15.32
C THR A 237 12.42 -1.07 -16.68
N LEU A 238 13.02 0.09 -17.01
CA LEU A 238 12.89 0.73 -18.33
C LEU A 238 13.46 -0.16 -19.45
N ALA A 239 14.66 -0.73 -19.26
CA ALA A 239 15.28 -1.60 -20.25
C ALA A 239 14.51 -2.92 -20.46
N PHE A 240 13.86 -3.46 -19.42
CA PHE A 240 12.97 -4.61 -19.55
C PHE A 240 11.69 -4.24 -20.31
N ALA A 241 11.07 -3.09 -20.01
CA ALA A 241 9.90 -2.61 -20.73
C ALA A 241 10.21 -2.39 -22.23
N ALA A 242 11.33 -1.75 -22.55
CA ALA A 242 11.78 -1.54 -23.93
C ALA A 242 11.96 -2.88 -24.68
N ARG A 243 12.66 -3.87 -24.10
CA ARG A 243 12.83 -5.22 -24.69
C ARG A 243 11.51 -5.97 -24.94
N CYS A 244 10.46 -5.69 -24.16
CA CYS A 244 9.13 -6.29 -24.34
C CYS A 244 8.24 -5.48 -25.32
N GLN A 245 8.59 -4.23 -25.60
CA GLN A 245 7.93 -3.41 -26.61
C GLN A 245 8.53 -3.68 -28.01
N GLY A 246 9.86 -3.59 -28.14
CA GLY A 246 10.64 -3.75 -29.36
C GLY A 246 10.65 -2.53 -30.27
N VAL A 247 11.52 -2.56 -31.29
CA VAL A 247 11.73 -1.51 -32.29
C VAL A 247 10.43 -1.08 -32.98
N GLY A 248 9.51 -2.02 -33.23
CA GLY A 248 8.30 -1.77 -34.01
C GLY A 248 8.62 -1.23 -35.42
N SER A 249 7.78 -0.34 -35.94
CA SER A 249 7.96 0.26 -37.27
C SER A 249 9.05 1.33 -37.35
N ARG A 250 9.86 1.53 -36.30
CA ARG A 250 10.93 2.55 -36.29
C ARG A 250 12.05 2.25 -37.29
N TYR A 251 12.38 0.96 -37.48
CA TYR A 251 13.37 0.55 -38.48
C TYR A 251 12.90 0.85 -39.90
N ASP A 252 11.63 0.53 -40.23
CA ASP A 252 11.05 0.80 -41.55
C ASP A 252 10.94 2.31 -41.83
N MET A 253 10.50 3.09 -40.84
CA MET A 253 10.47 4.56 -40.90
C MET A 253 11.86 5.14 -41.16
N LEU A 254 12.88 4.68 -40.44
CA LEU A 254 14.25 5.17 -40.59
C LEU A 254 14.89 4.73 -41.92
N ALA A 255 14.57 3.54 -42.40
CA ALA A 255 15.02 3.06 -43.71
C ALA A 255 14.46 3.93 -44.85
N GLU A 256 13.19 4.32 -44.77
CA GLU A 256 12.54 5.22 -45.73
C GLU A 256 13.00 6.69 -45.57
N LEU A 257 13.20 7.19 -44.34
CA LEU A 257 13.83 8.50 -44.09
C LEU A 257 15.19 8.58 -44.77
N SER A 258 16.09 7.64 -44.44
CA SER A 258 17.44 7.59 -45.01
C SER A 258 17.43 7.43 -46.53
N ARG A 259 16.40 6.79 -47.11
CA ARG A 259 16.24 6.66 -48.56
C ARG A 259 15.90 7.99 -49.22
N ARG A 260 14.94 8.72 -48.67
CA ARG A 260 14.50 10.03 -49.20
C ARG A 260 15.54 11.12 -48.97
N GLU A 261 16.24 11.11 -47.83
CA GLU A 261 17.37 12.00 -47.57
C GLU A 261 18.46 11.89 -48.64
N LEU A 262 18.75 10.68 -49.13
CA LEU A 262 19.67 10.48 -50.25
C LEU A 262 19.11 11.03 -51.57
N ALA A 263 17.81 10.91 -51.81
CA ALA A 263 17.16 11.38 -53.04
C ALA A 263 17.14 12.91 -53.13
N GLU A 264 16.84 13.59 -52.01
CA GLU A 264 16.81 15.06 -51.90
C GLU A 264 18.19 15.67 -51.58
N ASN A 265 19.24 14.84 -51.47
CA ASN A 265 20.61 15.25 -51.09
C ASN A 265 20.70 16.01 -49.74
N ILE A 266 19.86 15.63 -48.77
CA ILE A 266 19.76 16.26 -47.45
C ILE A 266 20.68 15.54 -46.47
N LYS A 267 21.70 16.25 -45.95
CA LYS A 267 22.59 15.74 -44.91
C LYS A 267 22.00 15.94 -43.50
N PRO A 268 21.91 14.89 -42.67
CA PRO A 268 21.38 14.98 -41.31
C PRO A 268 22.46 15.39 -40.29
N GLU A 269 22.04 15.95 -39.15
CA GLU A 269 22.96 16.30 -38.06
C GLU A 269 23.57 15.03 -37.41
N PRO A 270 24.91 14.89 -37.29
CA PRO A 270 25.58 13.62 -36.97
C PRO A 270 25.07 12.94 -35.69
N ASN A 271 25.01 13.67 -34.58
CA ASN A 271 24.60 13.12 -33.29
C ASN A 271 23.11 12.71 -33.30
N ILE A 272 22.25 13.39 -34.07
CA ILE A 272 20.83 13.04 -34.21
C ILE A 272 20.66 11.82 -35.11
N ASP A 273 21.51 11.67 -36.12
CA ASP A 273 21.52 10.48 -36.97
C ASP A 273 22.01 9.22 -36.26
N THR A 274 23.12 9.33 -35.54
CA THR A 274 23.63 8.24 -34.70
C THR A 274 22.61 7.89 -33.60
N PHE A 275 21.92 8.87 -32.99
CA PHE A 275 20.84 8.60 -32.04
C PHE A 275 19.66 7.85 -32.68
N MET A 276 19.08 8.37 -33.77
CA MET A 276 17.90 7.71 -34.38
C MET A 276 18.24 6.29 -34.86
N LYS A 277 19.39 6.08 -35.51
CA LYS A 277 19.87 4.75 -35.88
C LYS A 277 20.06 3.82 -34.67
N ALA A 278 20.61 4.31 -33.56
CA ALA A 278 20.78 3.51 -32.36
C ALA A 278 19.44 3.18 -31.65
N THR A 279 18.43 4.05 -31.73
CA THR A 279 17.07 3.76 -31.22
C THR A 279 16.21 2.87 -32.14
N ALA A 280 16.64 2.64 -33.38
CA ALA A 280 15.96 1.80 -34.36
C ALA A 280 16.71 0.48 -34.67
N THR A 281 17.89 0.27 -34.10
CA THR A 281 18.71 -0.94 -34.31
C THR A 281 18.47 -1.96 -33.19
N GLU A 282 18.08 -3.18 -33.58
CA GLU A 282 17.85 -4.31 -32.66
C GLU A 282 19.02 -4.51 -31.68
N GLY A 283 18.70 -4.63 -30.39
CA GLY A 283 19.65 -4.93 -29.32
C GLY A 283 20.25 -3.72 -28.59
N GLN A 284 20.48 -2.59 -29.26
CA GLN A 284 20.98 -1.36 -28.64
C GLN A 284 19.87 -0.37 -28.25
N GLU A 285 18.72 -0.41 -28.95
CA GLU A 285 17.53 0.42 -28.69
C GLU A 285 17.16 0.53 -27.19
N ALA A 286 17.16 -0.60 -26.49
CA ALA A 286 16.73 -0.69 -25.09
C ALA A 286 17.71 -0.04 -24.10
N SER A 287 18.98 0.19 -24.47
CA SER A 287 19.86 1.05 -23.67
C SER A 287 19.63 2.51 -24.01
N MET A 288 19.70 2.89 -25.29
CA MET A 288 19.61 4.30 -25.71
C MET A 288 18.33 5.00 -25.23
N VAL A 289 17.18 4.33 -25.39
CA VAL A 289 15.89 4.88 -24.93
C VAL A 289 15.85 4.99 -23.39
N THR A 290 16.42 4.02 -22.67
CA THR A 290 16.53 4.04 -21.21
C THR A 290 17.45 5.16 -20.73
N ASP A 291 18.62 5.30 -21.34
CA ASP A 291 19.62 6.32 -21.00
C ASP A 291 19.08 7.74 -21.24
N TYR A 292 18.33 7.97 -22.34
CA TYR A 292 17.62 9.23 -22.60
C TYR A 292 16.53 9.52 -21.57
N ILE A 293 15.64 8.56 -21.29
CA ILE A 293 14.54 8.75 -20.32
C ILE A 293 15.11 9.06 -18.92
N LEU A 294 16.18 8.39 -18.49
CA LEU A 294 16.84 8.65 -17.20
C LEU A 294 17.49 10.05 -17.12
N LYS A 295 17.95 10.61 -18.25
CA LYS A 295 18.51 11.97 -18.31
C LYS A 295 17.41 13.04 -18.24
N VAL A 296 16.26 12.80 -18.88
CA VAL A 296 15.12 13.75 -18.90
C VAL A 296 14.34 13.72 -17.58
N THR A 297 14.11 12.55 -16.97
CA THR A 297 13.32 12.42 -15.72
C THR A 297 14.07 12.80 -14.43
N SER A 298 15.14 13.59 -14.54
CA SER A 298 16.12 13.84 -13.46
C SER A 298 15.90 15.20 -12.75
N LYS A 299 15.00 15.20 -11.75
CA LYS A 299 14.59 16.31 -10.83
C LYS A 299 13.65 17.40 -11.39
N LYS A 300 12.69 17.77 -10.53
CA LYS A 300 11.98 19.07 -10.44
C LYS A 300 11.00 19.52 -11.56
N ASP A 301 10.37 18.60 -12.28
CA ASP A 301 9.22 18.94 -13.16
C ASP A 301 7.93 19.32 -12.39
N GLN A 302 7.70 20.62 -12.12
CA GLN A 302 6.36 21.15 -11.79
C GLN A 302 6.05 22.54 -12.38
N GLU A 303 6.98 23.49 -12.37
CA GLU A 303 6.67 24.89 -12.74
C GLU A 303 6.47 25.13 -14.25
N GLN A 304 7.00 24.27 -15.12
CA GLN A 304 7.03 24.46 -16.58
C GLN A 304 5.66 24.33 -17.30
N TYR A 305 4.58 23.99 -16.59
CA TYR A 305 3.28 23.65 -17.19
C TYR A 305 2.17 24.71 -17.00
N TRP A 306 2.48 25.89 -16.47
CA TRP A 306 1.49 26.96 -16.22
C TRP A 306 1.54 28.08 -17.27
N LYS A 307 0.48 28.19 -18.09
CA LYS A 307 0.43 29.11 -19.24
C LYS A 307 -0.09 30.54 -18.94
N ASN A 308 -0.93 30.72 -17.91
CA ASN A 308 -1.39 32.03 -17.44
C ASN A 308 -1.72 31.95 -15.94
N LYS A 309 -1.53 33.05 -15.19
CA LYS A 309 -1.62 33.08 -13.72
C LYS A 309 -2.62 34.10 -13.15
N GLU A 310 -3.36 34.81 -14.01
CA GLU A 310 -3.97 36.11 -13.64
C GLU A 310 -5.52 36.17 -13.70
N GLU A 311 -6.20 35.06 -14.03
CA GLU A 311 -7.68 35.04 -14.15
C GLU A 311 -8.38 34.44 -12.91
N PRO A 312 -9.29 35.17 -12.24
CA PRO A 312 -10.01 34.67 -11.06
C PRO A 312 -11.21 33.78 -11.43
N TYR A 313 -11.41 32.70 -10.66
CA TYR A 313 -12.39 31.65 -10.97
C TYR A 313 -13.75 31.86 -10.27
N ARG A 314 -14.86 31.50 -10.94
CA ARG A 314 -16.22 31.50 -10.37
C ARG A 314 -16.83 30.10 -10.42
N PHE A 315 -17.33 29.62 -9.27
CA PHE A 315 -17.95 28.30 -9.15
C PHE A 315 -19.34 28.22 -9.80
N ILE A 316 -19.58 27.14 -10.54
CA ILE A 316 -20.86 26.73 -11.17
C ILE A 316 -21.01 25.23 -10.92
N THR A 317 -22.23 24.69 -10.73
CA THR A 317 -22.37 23.26 -10.41
C THR A 317 -22.10 22.36 -11.64
N PRO A 318 -21.57 21.13 -11.46
CA PRO A 318 -21.27 20.23 -12.59
C PRO A 318 -22.49 19.85 -13.43
N SER A 319 -23.69 19.81 -12.85
CA SER A 319 -24.96 19.57 -13.55
C SER A 319 -25.32 20.74 -14.46
N GLU A 320 -25.33 21.97 -13.93
CA GLU A 320 -25.61 23.17 -14.71
C GLU A 320 -24.56 23.36 -15.82
N PHE A 321 -23.28 23.11 -15.52
CA PHE A 321 -22.21 23.20 -16.50
C PHE A 321 -22.29 22.12 -17.60
N SER A 322 -22.64 20.88 -17.25
CA SER A 322 -22.87 19.79 -18.22
C SER A 322 -23.92 20.18 -19.25
N ASP A 323 -25.07 20.67 -18.76
CA ASP A 323 -26.23 20.87 -19.61
C ASP A 323 -26.14 22.20 -20.37
N ALA A 324 -25.52 23.23 -19.75
CA ALA A 324 -25.07 24.42 -20.46
C ALA A 324 -24.07 24.07 -21.58
N PHE A 325 -23.05 23.24 -21.33
CA PHE A 325 -22.04 22.88 -22.33
C PHE A 325 -22.65 22.20 -23.57
N LYS A 326 -23.62 21.30 -23.39
CA LYS A 326 -24.36 20.66 -24.50
C LYS A 326 -25.13 21.67 -25.36
N SER A 327 -25.67 22.72 -24.74
CA SER A 327 -26.37 23.82 -25.43
C SER A 327 -25.45 24.92 -25.97
N PHE A 328 -24.18 24.93 -25.56
CA PHE A 328 -23.21 25.95 -25.93
C PHE A 328 -22.65 25.70 -27.32
N HIS A 329 -22.30 26.75 -28.05
CA HIS A 329 -21.84 26.66 -29.45
C HIS A 329 -20.63 25.73 -29.65
N ILE A 330 -19.77 25.56 -28.64
CA ILE A 330 -18.65 24.59 -28.67
C ILE A 330 -19.16 23.14 -28.56
N GLY A 331 -20.16 22.87 -27.72
CA GLY A 331 -20.76 21.53 -27.58
C GLY A 331 -21.60 21.14 -28.80
N ILE A 332 -22.34 22.09 -29.37
CA ILE A 332 -23.06 21.90 -30.64
C ILE A 332 -22.07 21.60 -31.77
N LYS A 333 -21.04 22.44 -31.94
CA LYS A 333 -19.99 22.22 -32.95
C LYS A 333 -19.22 20.90 -32.75
N LEU A 334 -19.04 20.45 -31.51
CA LEU A 334 -18.49 19.12 -31.22
C LEU A 334 -19.44 18.00 -31.68
N GLY A 335 -20.75 18.19 -31.54
CA GLY A 335 -21.76 17.31 -32.14
C GLY A 335 -21.66 17.26 -33.67
N ASP A 336 -21.55 18.42 -34.32
CA ASP A 336 -21.39 18.51 -35.78
C ASP A 336 -20.08 17.86 -36.27
N GLU A 337 -18.96 18.09 -35.57
CA GLU A 337 -17.67 17.46 -35.88
C GLU A 337 -17.67 15.94 -35.66
N LEU A 338 -18.48 15.43 -34.72
CA LEU A 338 -18.68 13.99 -34.49
C LEU A 338 -19.62 13.36 -35.54
N ALA A 339 -20.62 14.10 -36.02
CA ALA A 339 -21.58 13.63 -37.04
C ALA A 339 -20.91 13.35 -38.41
N ILE A 340 -19.78 14.00 -38.70
CA ILE A 340 -18.96 13.71 -39.88
C ILE A 340 -18.05 12.51 -39.57
N PRO A 341 -18.26 11.32 -40.20
CA PRO A 341 -17.47 10.13 -39.90
C PRO A 341 -16.01 10.30 -40.36
N PHE A 342 -15.06 9.75 -39.57
CA PHE A 342 -13.64 9.78 -39.92
C PHE A 342 -13.36 8.94 -41.17
N ASP A 343 -12.70 9.55 -42.15
CA ASP A 343 -12.30 8.92 -43.41
C ASP A 343 -11.16 7.92 -43.20
N LYS A 344 -11.49 6.62 -43.23
CA LYS A 344 -10.51 5.52 -43.04
C LYS A 344 -9.35 5.56 -44.04
N SER A 345 -9.48 6.21 -45.21
CA SER A 345 -8.39 6.32 -46.20
C SER A 345 -7.21 7.16 -45.70
N LYS A 346 -7.45 8.05 -44.72
CA LYS A 346 -6.44 8.93 -44.11
C LYS A 346 -5.70 8.29 -42.93
N SER A 347 -6.00 7.04 -42.58
CA SER A 347 -5.36 6.35 -41.46
C SER A 347 -4.03 5.72 -41.89
N HIS A 348 -2.90 6.24 -41.40
CA HIS A 348 -1.59 5.70 -41.73
C HIS A 348 -1.44 4.23 -41.27
N ARG A 349 -0.92 3.36 -42.15
CA ARG A 349 -0.90 1.89 -41.95
C ARG A 349 -0.16 1.41 -40.69
N ALA A 350 0.74 2.23 -40.14
CA ALA A 350 1.47 1.94 -38.89
C ALA A 350 0.80 2.48 -37.61
N ALA A 351 -0.32 3.23 -37.71
CA ALA A 351 -0.97 3.85 -36.55
C ALA A 351 -1.73 2.84 -35.66
N LEU A 352 -2.29 1.78 -36.25
CA LEU A 352 -3.07 0.76 -35.56
C LEU A 352 -2.38 -0.60 -35.64
N THR A 353 -2.11 -1.19 -34.47
CA THR A 353 -1.38 -2.47 -34.37
C THR A 353 -2.34 -3.64 -34.26
N THR A 354 -2.24 -4.62 -35.15
CA THR A 354 -3.05 -5.86 -35.12
C THR A 354 -2.40 -6.99 -34.31
N GLN A 355 -1.11 -6.89 -33.99
CA GLN A 355 -0.38 -7.89 -33.21
C GLN A 355 -0.38 -7.57 -31.71
N LYS A 356 -0.65 -8.57 -30.87
CA LYS A 356 -0.69 -8.43 -29.40
C LYS A 356 0.70 -8.21 -28.77
N TYR A 357 1.75 -8.68 -29.43
CA TYR A 357 3.14 -8.57 -29.01
C TYR A 357 3.97 -8.00 -30.17
N GLY A 358 4.91 -7.11 -29.87
CA GLY A 358 5.78 -6.44 -30.86
C GLY A 358 7.16 -7.06 -31.04
N VAL A 359 7.46 -8.13 -30.28
CA VAL A 359 8.64 -8.99 -30.41
C VAL A 359 8.21 -10.45 -30.34
N GLY A 360 9.01 -11.36 -30.86
CA GLY A 360 8.65 -12.78 -30.96
C GLY A 360 8.47 -13.44 -29.58
N LYS A 361 7.64 -14.49 -29.50
CA LYS A 361 7.46 -15.27 -28.25
C LYS A 361 8.79 -15.76 -27.65
N ARG A 362 9.76 -16.09 -28.50
CA ARG A 362 11.13 -16.51 -28.11
C ARG A 362 11.92 -15.36 -27.46
N GLU A 363 11.65 -14.13 -27.86
CA GLU A 363 12.34 -12.92 -27.37
C GLU A 363 11.69 -12.39 -26.10
N LEU A 364 10.35 -12.45 -25.99
CA LEU A 364 9.66 -12.30 -24.71
C LEU A 364 10.17 -13.32 -23.68
N LEU A 365 10.31 -14.59 -24.07
CA LEU A 365 10.88 -15.63 -23.20
C LEU A 365 12.32 -15.28 -22.79
N LYS A 366 13.17 -14.82 -23.72
CA LYS A 366 14.55 -14.38 -23.45
C LYS A 366 14.59 -13.15 -22.53
N ALA A 367 13.67 -12.19 -22.69
CA ALA A 367 13.57 -10.99 -21.85
C ALA A 367 13.11 -11.35 -20.42
N CYS A 368 12.05 -12.15 -20.29
CA CYS A 368 11.58 -12.65 -18.99
C CYS A 368 12.65 -13.51 -18.30
N PHE A 369 13.29 -14.44 -19.01
CA PHE A 369 14.36 -15.28 -18.46
C PHE A 369 15.59 -14.44 -18.06
N SER A 370 15.93 -13.39 -18.82
CA SER A 370 16.95 -12.42 -18.43
C SER A 370 16.58 -11.62 -17.18
N ARG A 371 15.28 -11.34 -16.95
CA ARG A 371 14.78 -10.71 -15.73
C ARG A 371 14.87 -11.68 -14.55
N GLU A 372 14.41 -12.92 -14.71
CA GLU A 372 14.50 -13.93 -13.65
C GLU A 372 15.95 -14.22 -13.26
N ILE A 373 16.88 -14.34 -14.22
CA ILE A 373 18.31 -14.48 -13.92
C ILE A 373 18.86 -13.25 -13.16
N LEU A 374 18.40 -12.04 -13.48
CA LEU A 374 18.83 -10.81 -12.81
C LEU A 374 18.30 -10.75 -11.37
N LEU A 375 17.05 -11.12 -11.15
CA LEU A 375 16.44 -11.25 -9.82
C LEU A 375 17.10 -12.38 -9.02
N MET A 376 17.33 -13.55 -9.63
CA MET A 376 18.09 -14.67 -9.03
C MET A 376 19.55 -14.32 -8.73
N LYS A 377 20.16 -13.38 -9.47
CA LYS A 377 21.51 -12.86 -9.15
C LYS A 377 21.51 -11.86 -8.00
N ARG A 378 20.56 -10.93 -7.95
CA ARG A 378 20.41 -9.98 -6.83
C ARG A 378 20.05 -10.71 -5.54
N ASN A 379 19.06 -11.60 -5.63
CA ASN A 379 18.68 -12.53 -4.58
C ASN A 379 19.58 -13.79 -4.53
N SER A 380 20.75 -13.82 -5.20
CA SER A 380 21.63 -15.02 -5.17
C SER A 380 22.15 -15.29 -3.77
N PHE A 381 22.43 -14.24 -2.99
CA PHE A 381 22.65 -14.35 -1.57
C PHE A 381 21.45 -15.05 -0.91
N VAL A 382 20.22 -14.59 -1.09
CA VAL A 382 19.01 -15.22 -0.52
C VAL A 382 18.82 -16.67 -0.96
N TYR A 383 19.12 -17.04 -2.21
CA TYR A 383 18.99 -18.42 -2.70
C TYR A 383 20.09 -19.35 -2.17
N ILE A 384 21.35 -18.89 -2.12
CA ILE A 384 22.49 -19.65 -1.57
C ILE A 384 22.39 -19.73 -0.03
N PHE A 385 21.95 -18.66 0.62
CA PHE A 385 21.69 -18.58 2.07
C PHE A 385 20.50 -19.47 2.47
N LYS A 386 19.42 -19.53 1.67
CA LYS A 386 18.35 -20.54 1.83
C LYS A 386 18.85 -21.99 1.68
N LEU A 387 19.98 -22.20 1.02
CA LEU A 387 20.61 -23.52 0.83
C LEU A 387 21.60 -23.87 1.95
N PHE A 388 22.17 -22.88 2.66
CA PHE A 388 23.28 -23.09 3.60
C PHE A 388 23.13 -22.50 5.02
N GLN A 389 22.23 -21.54 5.28
CA GLN A 389 22.03 -20.95 6.61
C GLN A 389 20.57 -20.70 6.98
N GLY A 390 20.04 -21.59 7.83
CA GLY A 390 19.02 -21.19 8.79
C GLY A 390 19.67 -20.62 10.06
N ARG A 391 19.91 -19.30 10.12
CA ARG A 391 20.14 -18.53 11.38
C ARG A 391 20.11 -16.99 11.14
N ALA A 392 19.50 -16.27 12.09
CA ALA A 392 19.29 -14.81 12.19
C ALA A 392 18.42 -14.17 11.06
N PHE A 393 17.37 -13.35 11.27
CA PHE A 393 17.13 -12.12 12.09
C PHE A 393 17.78 -10.86 11.47
N GLN A 394 17.11 -9.72 11.22
CA GLN A 394 15.68 -9.31 11.27
C GLN A 394 15.40 -8.42 10.01
N SER A 395 14.44 -7.52 9.77
CA SER A 395 13.20 -6.90 10.34
C SER A 395 12.53 -6.12 9.16
N GLY A 396 11.31 -5.57 9.17
CA GLY A 396 10.17 -5.45 10.11
C GLY A 396 8.93 -4.90 9.34
N GLU A 397 7.79 -4.66 10.01
CA GLU A 397 6.54 -4.10 9.39
C GLU A 397 6.00 -2.88 10.20
N PRO A 398 4.81 -2.91 10.86
CA PRO A 398 3.41 -2.92 10.36
C PRO A 398 2.54 -1.62 10.58
N GLU A 399 1.20 -1.77 10.67
CA GLU A 399 0.06 -0.82 10.47
C GLU A 399 -0.95 -0.70 11.69
N SER A 400 -2.00 0.18 11.61
CA SER A 400 -3.51 0.05 11.88
C SER A 400 -4.27 0.02 13.27
N ILE A 401 -5.65 0.20 13.31
CA ILE A 401 -6.59 0.99 14.24
C ILE A 401 -7.70 0.30 15.16
N ASP A 402 -8.07 0.84 16.38
CA ASP A 402 -9.38 0.79 17.19
C ASP A 402 -9.47 0.29 18.72
N SER A 403 -10.46 -0.14 19.54
CA SER A 403 -11.95 -0.27 19.62
C SER A 403 -12.51 -0.74 21.00
N GLY A 404 -13.84 -0.78 21.23
CA GLY A 404 -14.61 -2.00 21.65
C GLY A 404 -15.88 -1.98 22.59
N ASP A 405 -17.12 -1.91 22.05
CA ASP A 405 -18.49 -2.58 22.26
C ASP A 405 -19.23 -2.98 23.76
N LYS A 406 -21.45 -3.17 24.56
CA LYS A 406 -22.91 -3.50 24.19
C LYS A 406 -24.00 -2.43 24.41
N ARG A 407 -25.24 -2.80 24.04
CA ARG A 407 -26.35 -1.97 23.53
C ARG A 407 -27.72 -2.29 24.18
N GLY A 408 -28.73 -1.44 23.91
CA GLY A 408 -30.18 -1.71 23.99
C GLY A 408 -30.99 -0.45 24.36
N THR A 409 -32.27 -0.24 24.01
CA THR A 409 -33.18 -0.85 22.98
C THR A 409 -34.26 0.21 22.62
N GLU A 410 -34.82 0.21 21.41
CA GLU A 410 -35.54 1.38 20.81
C GLU A 410 -37.06 1.44 21.02
N MET A 411 -37.61 2.67 20.97
CA MET A 411 -38.99 2.99 20.58
C MET A 411 -39.00 4.32 19.77
N LYS A 412 -40.07 4.62 19.00
CA LYS A 412 -40.15 5.79 18.11
C LYS A 412 -40.99 6.93 18.69
N PHE A 413 -40.59 8.18 18.46
CA PHE A 413 -41.46 9.37 18.43
C PHE A 413 -40.85 10.47 17.55
N GLU A 414 -41.69 11.36 17.01
CA GLU A 414 -41.30 12.55 16.23
C GLU A 414 -41.63 13.84 17.02
N ALA A 415 -40.72 14.82 17.04
CA ALA A 415 -41.02 16.22 17.39
C ALA A 415 -39.86 17.16 17.00
N ASN A 416 -40.17 18.42 16.69
CA ASN A 416 -39.19 19.48 16.40
C ASN A 416 -38.74 20.23 17.67
N ALA A 417 -37.48 20.63 17.74
CA ALA A 417 -36.99 21.75 18.57
C ALA A 417 -35.74 22.39 17.95
N ARG A 418 -35.41 23.64 18.32
CA ARG A 418 -34.35 24.46 17.69
C ARG A 418 -33.23 24.85 18.67
N ASN A 419 -32.03 25.02 18.11
CA ASN A 419 -30.94 25.90 18.55
C ASN A 419 -30.39 25.79 19.99
N ARG A 420 -29.24 25.11 20.12
CA ARG A 420 -28.00 25.64 20.76
C ARG A 420 -26.80 24.79 20.33
N THR A 421 -25.65 25.40 20.08
CA THR A 421 -24.46 24.74 19.53
C THR A 421 -23.55 24.22 20.64
N GLY A 422 -23.70 22.95 21.00
CA GLY A 422 -22.85 22.23 21.94
C GLY A 422 -23.18 20.73 21.90
N MET A 423 -22.18 19.86 22.07
CA MET A 423 -22.37 18.41 21.96
C MET A 423 -23.18 17.82 23.11
N ILE A 424 -23.82 16.68 22.85
CA ILE A 424 -24.62 15.91 23.82
C ILE A 424 -23.76 15.45 25.02
N LEU A 425 -22.48 15.16 24.81
CA LEU A 425 -21.53 14.83 25.86
C LEU A 425 -20.57 16.01 26.14
N PRO A 426 -20.62 16.64 27.33
CA PRO A 426 -19.65 17.67 27.69
C PRO A 426 -18.24 17.06 27.83
N PHE A 427 -17.24 17.89 27.59
CA PHE A 427 -15.82 17.59 27.80
C PHE A 427 -15.15 18.80 28.46
N GLU A 428 -14.09 18.58 29.23
CA GLU A 428 -13.28 19.66 29.78
C GLU A 428 -12.25 20.12 28.76
N GLN A 429 -12.10 21.43 28.59
CA GLN A 429 -11.11 22.02 27.69
C GLN A 429 -9.74 21.97 28.33
N HIS A 430 -8.72 21.47 27.61
CA HIS A 430 -7.37 21.27 28.15
C HIS A 430 -6.30 21.80 27.21
N SER A 431 -5.47 22.72 27.73
CA SER A 431 -4.19 23.08 27.10
C SER A 431 -3.14 22.01 27.35
N ILE A 432 -2.15 21.94 26.45
CA ILE A 432 -0.89 21.23 26.66
C ILE A 432 0.25 22.24 26.53
N SER A 433 1.08 22.35 27.56
CA SER A 433 2.34 23.11 27.53
C SER A 433 3.52 22.15 27.63
N PHE A 434 4.61 22.51 26.97
CA PHE A 434 5.84 21.74 26.98
C PHE A 434 7.05 22.68 26.99
N GLU A 435 8.09 22.28 27.70
CA GLU A 435 9.24 23.12 28.02
C GLU A 435 10.54 22.32 27.90
N ASP A 436 11.48 22.87 27.13
CA ASP A 436 12.83 22.38 26.80
C ASP A 436 12.88 20.90 26.36
N ILE A 437 11.86 20.47 25.60
CA ILE A 437 11.73 19.11 25.09
C ILE A 437 12.91 18.76 24.20
N THR A 438 13.65 17.75 24.64
CA THR A 438 14.81 17.20 23.95
C THR A 438 14.59 15.69 23.77
N TYR A 439 14.83 15.19 22.56
CA TYR A 439 14.67 13.79 22.23
C TYR A 439 15.89 13.27 21.49
N SER A 440 16.46 12.19 22.00
CA SER A 440 17.65 11.54 21.42
C SER A 440 17.45 10.04 21.26
N VAL A 441 18.11 9.47 20.26
CA VAL A 441 18.15 8.03 19.99
C VAL A 441 19.60 7.57 19.92
N ASP A 442 19.87 6.30 20.20
CA ASP A 442 21.23 5.74 20.06
C ASP A 442 21.66 5.82 18.58
N MET A 443 22.92 6.19 18.31
CA MET A 443 23.40 6.46 16.94
C MET A 443 23.30 5.21 16.04
N PRO A 444 22.64 5.30 14.85
CA PRO A 444 22.52 4.18 13.92
C PRO A 444 23.88 3.63 13.48
N GLN A 445 23.99 2.29 13.36
CA GLN A 445 25.25 1.64 12.94
C GLN A 445 25.72 2.12 11.56
N GLU A 446 24.79 2.46 10.67
CA GLU A 446 25.06 3.04 9.35
C GLU A 446 25.80 4.39 9.43
N MET A 447 25.46 5.23 10.42
CA MET A 447 26.12 6.52 10.66
C MET A 447 27.44 6.38 11.42
N LYS A 448 27.53 5.42 12.37
CA LYS A 448 28.82 5.08 13.00
C LYS A 448 29.83 4.55 11.97
N ASN A 449 29.36 3.75 11.00
CA ASN A 449 30.17 3.27 9.86
C ASN A 449 30.58 4.40 8.88
N GLN A 450 29.93 5.57 8.93
CA GLN A 450 30.31 6.77 8.16
C GLN A 450 31.26 7.70 8.93
N GLY A 451 31.74 7.29 10.11
CA GLY A 451 32.72 8.04 10.90
C GLY A 451 32.14 9.03 11.92
N ILE A 452 30.84 8.95 12.22
CA ILE A 452 30.23 9.75 13.29
C ILE A 452 30.40 9.01 14.62
N PHE A 453 31.27 9.53 15.48
CA PHE A 453 31.68 8.90 16.75
C PHE A 453 30.80 9.24 17.96
N GLU A 454 29.74 10.04 17.78
CA GLU A 454 28.77 10.33 18.84
C GLU A 454 28.00 9.06 19.25
N ASP A 455 27.54 8.98 20.50
CA ASP A 455 26.73 7.85 20.97
C ASP A 455 25.23 8.04 20.76
N LYS A 456 24.75 9.29 20.72
CA LYS A 456 23.32 9.61 20.57
C LYS A 456 23.09 10.66 19.49
N LEU A 457 22.13 10.39 18.61
CA LEU A 457 21.59 11.35 17.66
C LEU A 457 20.47 12.17 18.32
N VAL A 458 20.68 13.48 18.48
CA VAL A 458 19.65 14.40 19.01
C VAL A 458 18.75 14.86 17.87
N LEU A 459 17.46 14.55 17.98
CA LEU A 459 16.44 14.79 16.94
C LEU A 459 15.52 15.98 17.25
N LEU A 460 15.42 16.38 18.53
CA LEU A 460 14.71 17.57 19.02
C LEU A 460 15.61 18.26 20.04
N LYS A 461 15.79 19.59 19.96
CA LYS A 461 16.80 20.34 20.73
C LYS A 461 16.19 21.50 21.55
N GLY A 462 15.67 21.21 22.74
CA GLY A 462 15.15 22.23 23.66
C GLY A 462 13.95 22.98 23.10
N ILE A 463 12.88 22.26 22.78
CA ILE A 463 11.66 22.76 22.14
C ILE A 463 10.62 23.14 23.22
N SER A 464 10.05 24.34 23.13
CA SER A 464 9.20 24.97 24.15
C SER A 464 7.97 25.66 23.53
N GLY A 465 6.76 25.28 23.96
CA GLY A 465 5.53 25.86 23.40
C GLY A 465 4.24 25.35 24.03
N VAL A 466 3.12 25.78 23.46
CA VAL A 466 1.77 25.49 23.96
C VAL A 466 0.80 25.22 22.80
N PHE A 467 -0.13 24.29 22.99
CA PHE A 467 -1.34 24.18 22.17
C PHE A 467 -2.58 24.41 23.04
N ARG A 468 -3.53 25.21 22.51
CA ARG A 468 -4.60 25.86 23.30
C ARG A 468 -6.01 25.43 22.84
N PRO A 469 -7.02 25.38 23.73
CA PRO A 469 -8.39 25.01 23.35
C PRO A 469 -9.03 26.01 22.39
N GLY A 470 -9.79 25.51 21.41
CA GLY A 470 -10.44 26.32 20.38
C GLY A 470 -9.50 26.89 19.32
N VAL A 471 -8.23 26.51 19.36
CA VAL A 471 -7.17 26.94 18.43
C VAL A 471 -6.73 25.75 17.57
N LEU A 472 -6.63 25.97 16.26
CA LEU A 472 -6.09 25.02 15.29
C LEU A 472 -4.64 25.40 14.97
N THR A 473 -3.69 24.63 15.49
CA THR A 473 -2.24 24.89 15.30
C THR A 473 -1.65 24.00 14.20
N ALA A 474 -1.02 24.61 13.20
CA ALA A 474 -0.25 23.92 12.16
C ALA A 474 1.17 23.61 12.65
N LEU A 475 1.60 22.35 12.57
CA LEU A 475 2.99 21.94 12.80
C LEU A 475 3.68 21.72 11.44
N MET A 476 4.55 22.66 11.05
CA MET A 476 5.16 22.74 9.73
C MET A 476 6.68 22.81 9.77
N GLY A 477 7.29 22.73 8.59
CA GLY A 477 8.74 22.59 8.40
C GLY A 477 9.04 21.56 7.30
N VAL A 478 10.27 21.54 6.82
CA VAL A 478 10.71 20.61 5.76
C VAL A 478 10.64 19.14 6.21
N SER A 479 10.77 18.19 5.27
CA SER A 479 10.94 16.78 5.63
C SER A 479 12.23 16.58 6.44
N GLY A 480 12.20 15.68 7.42
CA GLY A 480 13.30 15.50 8.38
C GLY A 480 13.40 16.54 9.51
N ALA A 481 12.57 17.60 9.53
CA ALA A 481 12.63 18.65 10.56
C ALA A 481 12.16 18.22 11.97
N GLY A 482 11.78 16.96 12.19
CA GLY A 482 11.37 16.45 13.51
C GLY A 482 9.87 16.55 13.85
N LYS A 483 9.04 17.14 12.98
CA LYS A 483 7.58 17.34 13.17
C LYS A 483 6.85 16.16 13.83
N THR A 484 6.80 15.01 13.15
CA THR A 484 6.13 13.79 13.64
C THR A 484 6.81 13.21 14.88
N THR A 485 8.12 13.43 15.07
CA THR A 485 8.84 13.02 16.29
C THR A 485 8.40 13.85 17.50
N LEU A 486 8.25 15.18 17.36
CA LEU A 486 7.70 16.04 18.41
C LEU A 486 6.26 15.62 18.74
N MET A 487 5.43 15.39 17.72
CA MET A 487 4.04 14.97 17.91
C MET A 487 3.91 13.58 18.56
N ASP A 488 4.74 12.61 18.18
CA ASP A 488 4.83 11.30 18.84
C ASP A 488 5.28 11.44 20.31
N VAL A 489 6.20 12.36 20.65
CA VAL A 489 6.65 12.60 22.04
C VAL A 489 5.54 13.26 22.86
N LEU A 490 4.86 14.27 22.33
CA LEU A 490 3.74 14.96 23.00
C LEU A 490 2.51 14.05 23.14
N ALA A 491 2.23 13.19 22.16
CA ALA A 491 1.26 12.10 22.30
C ALA A 491 1.75 10.98 23.24
N GLY A 492 3.07 10.83 23.38
CA GLY A 492 3.72 9.78 24.17
C GLY A 492 3.63 8.39 23.54
N ARG A 493 3.86 8.34 22.23
CA ARG A 493 3.81 7.15 21.37
C ARG A 493 5.17 6.57 21.02
N LYS A 494 6.28 7.32 21.25
CA LYS A 494 7.64 6.80 21.10
C LYS A 494 7.88 5.60 22.02
N THR A 495 8.50 4.57 21.46
CA THR A 495 8.72 3.27 22.11
C THR A 495 10.17 3.01 22.52
N GLY A 496 11.08 3.91 22.15
CA GLY A 496 12.47 3.96 22.55
C GLY A 496 12.99 5.39 22.53
N GLY A 497 14.32 5.55 22.61
CA GLY A 497 14.96 6.85 22.78
C GLY A 497 14.82 7.42 24.18
N TYR A 498 15.46 8.58 24.41
CA TYR A 498 15.47 9.31 25.67
C TYR A 498 14.70 10.61 25.49
N ILE A 499 13.74 10.89 26.37
CA ILE A 499 12.94 12.12 26.38
C ILE A 499 13.33 12.91 27.62
N GLU A 500 13.73 14.16 27.40
CA GLU A 500 14.10 15.15 28.42
C GLU A 500 13.22 16.40 28.23
N GLY A 501 13.12 17.24 29.27
CA GLY A 501 12.18 18.37 29.34
C GLY A 501 10.84 18.02 30.03
N ASN A 502 9.96 19.02 30.16
CA ASN A 502 8.70 18.93 30.90
C ASN A 502 7.47 18.97 29.98
N ILE A 503 6.46 18.13 30.24
CA ILE A 503 5.13 18.23 29.58
C ILE A 503 4.03 18.31 30.64
N LYS A 504 3.20 19.35 30.55
CA LYS A 504 2.05 19.61 31.42
C LYS A 504 0.75 19.71 30.62
N ILE A 505 -0.34 19.28 31.25
CA ILE A 505 -1.71 19.39 30.75
C ILE A 505 -2.47 20.29 31.71
N SER A 506 -2.84 21.50 31.27
CA SER A 506 -3.50 22.53 32.10
C SER A 506 -2.82 22.72 33.47
N GLY A 507 -1.51 22.97 33.45
CA GLY A 507 -0.66 23.12 34.65
C GLY A 507 -0.19 21.82 35.33
N TYR A 508 -0.84 20.68 35.11
CA TYR A 508 -0.52 19.41 35.81
C TYR A 508 0.43 18.50 35.01
N PRO A 509 1.41 17.80 35.64
CA PRO A 509 2.31 16.89 34.93
C PRO A 509 1.60 15.76 34.16
N LYS A 510 2.01 15.52 32.91
CA LYS A 510 1.40 14.55 31.99
C LYS A 510 1.52 13.09 32.50
N LYS A 511 0.41 12.50 32.95
CA LYS A 511 0.33 11.08 33.34
C LYS A 511 0.22 10.16 32.11
N GLN A 512 1.36 9.75 31.57
CA GLN A 512 1.46 8.99 30.31
C GLN A 512 0.55 7.75 30.23
N GLN A 513 0.42 6.97 31.32
CA GLN A 513 -0.39 5.74 31.31
C GLN A 513 -1.89 5.98 31.03
N THR A 514 -2.40 7.18 31.31
CA THR A 514 -3.82 7.53 31.23
C THR A 514 -4.12 8.59 30.16
N PHE A 515 -3.11 9.16 29.51
CA PHE A 515 -3.24 10.29 28.59
C PHE A 515 -4.17 9.99 27.38
N ALA A 516 -4.12 8.76 26.85
CA ALA A 516 -4.98 8.30 25.75
C ALA A 516 -6.51 8.34 26.04
N ARG A 517 -6.90 8.57 27.31
CA ARG A 517 -8.31 8.80 27.70
C ARG A 517 -8.81 10.22 27.42
N ILE A 518 -7.90 11.19 27.26
CA ILE A 518 -8.23 12.61 26.97
C ILE A 518 -7.67 13.08 25.61
N SER A 519 -6.74 12.32 25.01
CA SER A 519 -6.14 12.62 23.71
C SER A 519 -6.61 11.68 22.59
N GLY A 520 -7.04 12.22 21.45
CA GLY A 520 -7.17 11.50 20.18
C GLY A 520 -5.88 11.58 19.35
N TYR A 521 -5.60 10.56 18.52
CA TYR A 521 -4.48 10.59 17.55
C TYR A 521 -4.91 10.00 16.20
N CYS A 522 -5.04 10.85 15.18
CA CYS A 522 -5.26 10.44 13.80
C CYS A 522 -3.90 10.19 13.13
N GLU A 523 -3.69 9.01 12.54
CA GLU A 523 -2.44 8.68 11.85
C GLU A 523 -2.44 9.15 10.38
N GLN A 524 -1.25 9.20 9.79
CA GLN A 524 -1.06 9.45 8.36
C GLN A 524 -1.77 8.36 7.53
N ASN A 525 -1.68 7.09 7.96
CA ASN A 525 -2.29 5.95 7.26
C ASN A 525 -3.62 5.52 7.92
N ASP A 526 -4.71 5.64 7.17
CA ASP A 526 -6.09 5.36 7.63
C ASP A 526 -6.49 3.90 7.41
N ILE A 527 -6.19 3.05 8.38
CA ILE A 527 -6.28 1.60 8.17
C ILE A 527 -7.18 0.97 9.25
N HIS A 528 -8.44 0.71 8.93
CA HIS A 528 -9.48 0.18 9.82
C HIS A 528 -9.80 -1.29 9.48
N SER A 529 -10.48 -2.03 10.36
CA SER A 529 -11.01 -3.37 10.02
C SER A 529 -11.91 -3.31 8.78
N PRO A 530 -11.58 -4.00 7.66
CA PRO A 530 -12.26 -3.80 6.38
C PRO A 530 -13.70 -4.34 6.35
N HIS A 531 -14.04 -5.25 7.26
CA HIS A 531 -15.31 -5.97 7.31
C HIS A 531 -16.43 -5.26 8.10
N LEU A 532 -16.10 -4.22 8.87
CA LEU A 532 -17.08 -3.41 9.63
C LEU A 532 -17.69 -2.31 8.76
N THR A 533 -18.84 -1.76 9.16
CA THR A 533 -19.36 -0.51 8.58
C THR A 533 -18.85 0.72 9.32
N VAL A 534 -19.01 1.91 8.72
CA VAL A 534 -18.74 3.22 9.37
C VAL A 534 -19.37 3.30 10.77
N TYR A 535 -20.67 3.07 10.89
CA TYR A 535 -21.38 3.16 12.18
C TYR A 535 -20.97 2.08 13.17
N GLU A 536 -20.58 0.90 12.69
CA GLU A 536 -20.06 -0.15 13.56
C GLU A 536 -18.71 0.23 14.12
N SER A 537 -17.74 0.65 13.29
CA SER A 537 -16.43 1.15 13.77
C SER A 537 -16.57 2.29 14.79
N LEU A 538 -17.50 3.23 14.55
CA LEU A 538 -17.77 4.33 15.48
C LEU A 538 -18.39 3.86 16.80
N LEU A 539 -19.37 2.95 16.76
CA LEU A 539 -19.91 2.37 17.99
C LEU A 539 -18.83 1.61 18.77
N TYR A 540 -18.04 0.84 18.02
CA TYR A 540 -16.99 -0.02 18.50
C TYR A 540 -16.01 0.84 19.30
N SER A 541 -15.39 1.87 18.70
CA SER A 541 -14.58 2.87 19.41
C SER A 541 -15.27 3.51 20.61
N ALA A 542 -16.48 4.07 20.41
CA ALA A 542 -17.20 4.85 21.40
C ALA A 542 -17.39 4.07 22.71
N TRP A 543 -17.79 2.80 22.62
CA TRP A 543 -18.20 2.06 23.80
C TRP A 543 -16.97 1.63 24.65
N LEU A 544 -15.75 1.42 24.12
CA LEU A 544 -14.57 1.32 25.01
C LEU A 544 -14.12 2.65 25.61
N ARG A 545 -14.01 3.71 24.82
CA ARG A 545 -13.35 4.93 25.30
C ARG A 545 -14.25 5.72 26.24
N LEU A 546 -15.56 5.78 25.97
CA LEU A 546 -16.51 6.53 26.80
C LEU A 546 -16.71 5.90 28.20
N PRO A 547 -16.89 6.73 29.26
CA PRO A 547 -17.09 6.28 30.64
C PRO A 547 -18.25 5.29 30.85
N ARG A 548 -18.19 4.51 31.92
CA ARG A 548 -19.21 3.50 32.26
C ARG A 548 -20.60 4.08 32.50
N GLN A 549 -20.64 5.33 32.93
CA GLN A 549 -21.83 6.13 33.23
C GLN A 549 -22.63 6.52 31.98
N VAL A 550 -22.01 6.54 30.80
CA VAL A 550 -22.71 6.85 29.54
C VAL A 550 -23.54 5.63 29.12
N ASP A 551 -24.86 5.82 29.07
CA ASP A 551 -25.83 4.78 28.72
C ASP A 551 -25.81 4.46 27.20
N PRO A 552 -26.40 3.32 26.78
CA PRO A 552 -26.39 2.91 25.37
C PRO A 552 -27.10 3.85 24.38
N GLN A 553 -28.08 4.64 24.83
CA GLN A 553 -28.84 5.56 23.98
C GLN A 553 -28.12 6.90 23.83
N THR A 554 -27.65 7.50 24.93
CA THR A 554 -26.83 8.73 24.86
C THR A 554 -25.57 8.50 24.02
N ARG A 555 -24.91 7.34 24.17
CA ARG A 555 -23.81 6.95 23.29
C ARG A 555 -24.24 6.88 21.82
N LYS A 556 -25.41 6.32 21.50
CA LYS A 556 -25.93 6.23 20.13
C LYS A 556 -26.27 7.60 19.55
N MET A 557 -26.83 8.50 20.36
CA MET A 557 -27.10 9.88 19.96
C MET A 557 -25.79 10.63 19.68
N PHE A 558 -24.79 10.50 20.55
CA PHE A 558 -23.45 11.06 20.34
C PHE A 558 -22.74 10.50 19.09
N ILE A 559 -22.86 9.20 18.78
CA ILE A 559 -22.33 8.65 17.52
C ILE A 559 -23.03 9.26 16.29
N ASN A 560 -24.34 9.48 16.34
CA ASN A 560 -25.07 10.16 15.26
C ASN A 560 -24.61 11.62 15.10
N GLU A 561 -24.40 12.33 16.21
CA GLU A 561 -23.88 13.71 16.24
C GLU A 561 -22.47 13.79 15.64
N VAL A 562 -21.55 12.90 16.01
CA VAL A 562 -20.20 12.86 15.41
C VAL A 562 -20.28 12.53 13.91
N MET A 563 -21.13 11.58 13.49
CA MET A 563 -21.35 11.29 12.05
C MET A 563 -21.91 12.48 11.25
N GLU A 564 -22.59 13.42 11.92
CA GLU A 564 -23.13 14.63 11.31
C GLU A 564 -22.07 15.73 11.23
N LEU A 565 -21.30 15.94 12.31
CA LEU A 565 -20.16 16.88 12.36
C LEU A 565 -19.09 16.56 11.30
N VAL A 566 -18.87 15.26 11.02
CA VAL A 566 -17.94 14.78 9.99
C VAL A 566 -18.59 14.45 8.63
N GLU A 567 -19.86 14.82 8.41
CA GLU A 567 -20.60 14.61 7.14
C GLU A 567 -20.58 13.14 6.61
N LEU A 568 -20.50 12.13 7.50
CA LEU A 568 -20.50 10.69 7.16
C LEU A 568 -21.89 10.03 7.21
N LYS A 569 -22.93 10.77 7.60
CA LYS A 569 -24.31 10.29 7.82
C LYS A 569 -24.90 9.47 6.65
N THR A 570 -24.50 9.74 5.41
CA THR A 570 -24.91 9.00 4.19
C THR A 570 -24.17 7.67 3.97
N LEU A 571 -23.01 7.49 4.59
CA LEU A 571 -22.13 6.32 4.47
C LEU A 571 -22.22 5.38 5.68
N ARG A 572 -23.17 5.63 6.58
CA ARG A 572 -23.39 4.92 7.86
C ARG A 572 -23.19 3.40 7.78
N ASP A 573 -23.83 2.77 6.81
CA ASP A 573 -23.88 1.31 6.65
C ASP A 573 -22.99 0.81 5.48
N ALA A 574 -22.15 1.69 4.93
CA ALA A 574 -21.11 1.32 3.97
C ALA A 574 -19.97 0.59 4.69
N LEU A 575 -19.45 -0.47 4.05
CA LEU A 575 -18.26 -1.19 4.52
C LEU A 575 -17.01 -0.32 4.39
N VAL A 576 -16.12 -0.42 5.36
CA VAL A 576 -14.86 0.33 5.32
C VAL A 576 -13.95 -0.18 4.21
N GLY A 577 -13.85 -1.50 4.03
CA GLY A 577 -13.08 -2.16 2.96
C GLY A 577 -11.56 -1.99 3.10
N LEU A 578 -10.80 -2.63 2.21
CA LEU A 578 -9.33 -2.54 2.18
C LEU A 578 -8.87 -1.24 1.49
N PRO A 579 -7.87 -0.51 2.05
CA PRO A 579 -7.34 0.70 1.44
C PRO A 579 -6.94 0.50 -0.02
N GLY A 580 -7.38 1.41 -0.90
CA GLY A 580 -7.10 1.36 -2.34
C GLY A 580 -7.87 0.32 -3.16
N GLU A 581 -8.32 -0.78 -2.55
CA GLU A 581 -9.05 -1.84 -3.26
C GLU A 581 -10.57 -1.65 -3.25
N ASN A 582 -11.18 -1.41 -2.08
CA ASN A 582 -12.64 -1.43 -1.93
C ASN A 582 -13.15 -0.67 -0.68
N GLY A 583 -14.48 -0.49 -0.62
CA GLY A 583 -15.16 0.21 0.48
C GLY A 583 -15.08 1.73 0.32
N LEU A 584 -14.58 2.42 1.35
CA LEU A 584 -14.53 3.89 1.41
C LEU A 584 -13.38 4.48 0.59
N SER A 585 -13.62 5.64 -0.02
CA SER A 585 -12.55 6.45 -0.64
C SER A 585 -11.55 6.96 0.41
N THR A 586 -10.37 7.41 -0.02
CA THR A 586 -9.34 7.99 0.88
C THR A 586 -9.90 9.13 1.73
N GLU A 587 -10.61 10.06 1.11
CA GLU A 587 -11.31 11.19 1.72
C GLU A 587 -12.31 10.76 2.81
N GLN A 588 -13.19 9.81 2.49
CA GLN A 588 -14.19 9.28 3.41
C GLN A 588 -13.55 8.52 4.58
N ARG A 589 -12.46 7.81 4.30
CA ARG A 589 -11.68 7.04 5.28
C ARG A 589 -10.90 7.95 6.23
N LYS A 590 -10.40 9.10 5.76
CA LYS A 590 -9.78 10.14 6.59
C LYS A 590 -10.78 10.72 7.60
N ARG A 591 -11.99 11.05 7.13
CA ARG A 591 -13.10 11.46 8.00
C ARG A 591 -13.55 10.36 8.97
N LEU A 592 -13.50 9.09 8.56
CA LEU A 592 -13.75 7.97 9.48
C LEU A 592 -12.70 7.89 10.59
N THR A 593 -11.41 8.08 10.30
CA THR A 593 -10.35 8.13 11.34
C THR A 593 -10.58 9.26 12.32
N ILE A 594 -10.89 10.47 11.83
CA ILE A 594 -11.23 11.63 12.67
C ILE A 594 -12.45 11.33 13.55
N ALA A 595 -13.52 10.77 12.98
CA ALA A 595 -14.72 10.39 13.71
C ALA A 595 -14.48 9.29 14.77
N VAL A 596 -13.64 8.30 14.45
CA VAL A 596 -13.24 7.18 15.33
C VAL A 596 -12.48 7.68 16.56
N GLU A 597 -11.65 8.71 16.42
CA GLU A 597 -11.02 9.36 17.57
C GLU A 597 -12.00 10.30 18.31
N LEU A 598 -12.90 10.99 17.60
CA LEU A 598 -13.87 11.91 18.19
C LEU A 598 -14.92 11.24 19.08
N VAL A 599 -15.38 10.02 18.74
CA VAL A 599 -16.34 9.29 19.57
C VAL A 599 -15.78 8.85 20.94
N ALA A 600 -14.48 9.06 21.20
CA ALA A 600 -13.90 8.99 22.54
C ALA A 600 -14.29 10.17 23.45
N ASN A 601 -14.82 11.24 22.86
CA ASN A 601 -14.93 12.58 23.41
C ASN A 601 -13.61 13.17 23.96
N PRO A 602 -12.53 13.24 23.15
CA PRO A 602 -11.23 13.75 23.60
C PRO A 602 -11.23 15.28 23.69
N SER A 603 -10.38 15.83 24.57
CA SER A 603 -10.16 17.28 24.73
C SER A 603 -9.03 17.80 23.83
N ILE A 604 -8.04 16.94 23.54
CA ILE A 604 -6.86 17.23 22.73
C ILE A 604 -6.83 16.26 21.55
N ILE A 605 -6.55 16.73 20.34
CA ILE A 605 -6.45 15.86 19.15
C ILE A 605 -5.17 16.18 18.37
N PHE A 606 -4.36 15.15 18.15
CA PHE A 606 -3.22 15.18 17.24
C PHE A 606 -3.64 14.57 15.90
N MET A 607 -3.22 15.19 14.79
CA MET A 607 -3.50 14.70 13.43
C MET A 607 -2.24 14.70 12.58
N ASP A 608 -1.82 13.51 12.14
CA ASP A 608 -0.64 13.35 11.30
C ASP A 608 -1.01 13.44 9.82
N GLU A 609 -0.53 14.50 9.18
CA GLU A 609 -0.76 14.88 7.77
C GLU A 609 -2.19 14.62 7.26
N PRO A 610 -3.22 15.29 7.83
CA PRO A 610 -4.62 15.01 7.52
C PRO A 610 -5.00 15.26 6.04
N THR A 611 -4.20 16.04 5.31
CA THR A 611 -4.40 16.36 3.89
C THR A 611 -3.57 15.48 2.93
N SER A 612 -2.73 14.58 3.44
CA SER A 612 -1.85 13.76 2.60
C SER A 612 -2.63 12.70 1.80
N GLY A 613 -2.23 12.47 0.54
CA GLY A 613 -2.91 11.55 -0.37
C GLY A 613 -4.30 11.98 -0.86
N LEU A 614 -4.69 13.25 -0.66
CA LEU A 614 -5.98 13.80 -1.07
C LEU A 614 -5.83 14.80 -2.22
N ASP A 615 -6.86 14.89 -3.09
CA ASP A 615 -6.99 16.04 -4.01
C ASP A 615 -7.39 17.31 -3.24
N ALA A 616 -7.19 18.49 -3.85
CA ALA A 616 -7.44 19.77 -3.18
C ALA A 616 -8.88 19.94 -2.65
N ARG A 617 -9.88 19.32 -3.31
CA ARG A 617 -11.28 19.38 -2.86
C ARG A 617 -11.53 18.42 -1.71
N ALA A 618 -10.98 17.21 -1.77
CA ALA A 618 -11.00 16.25 -0.67
C ALA A 618 -10.29 16.80 0.58
N ALA A 619 -9.11 17.41 0.40
CA ALA A 619 -8.37 18.08 1.47
C ALA A 619 -9.18 19.23 2.10
N ALA A 620 -9.88 20.05 1.29
CA ALA A 620 -10.76 21.10 1.81
C ALA A 620 -11.95 20.56 2.62
N ILE A 621 -12.57 19.43 2.22
CA ILE A 621 -13.67 18.79 2.98
C ILE A 621 -13.16 18.24 4.32
N VAL A 622 -11.99 17.62 4.33
CA VAL A 622 -11.33 17.16 5.57
C VAL A 622 -10.95 18.35 6.46
N MET A 623 -10.35 19.41 5.92
CA MET A 623 -10.00 20.61 6.69
C MET A 623 -11.22 21.33 7.25
N ARG A 624 -12.34 21.39 6.53
CA ARG A 624 -13.62 21.88 7.06
C ARG A 624 -14.12 21.02 8.23
N THR A 625 -13.98 19.69 8.13
CA THR A 625 -14.29 18.76 9.22
C THR A 625 -13.40 18.99 10.46
N ILE A 626 -12.13 19.34 10.25
CA ILE A 626 -11.20 19.70 11.32
C ILE A 626 -11.55 21.05 11.94
N ARG A 627 -11.91 22.07 11.15
CA ARG A 627 -12.40 23.37 11.64
C ARG A 627 -13.65 23.21 12.51
N ASN A 628 -14.67 22.50 11.99
CA ASN A 628 -15.88 22.11 12.76
C ASN A 628 -15.53 21.44 14.10
N THR A 629 -14.45 20.65 14.13
CA THR A 629 -13.98 19.96 15.33
C THR A 629 -13.35 20.92 16.34
N VAL A 630 -12.48 21.83 15.88
CA VAL A 630 -11.84 22.85 16.72
C VAL A 630 -12.88 23.77 17.34
N ASP A 631 -13.87 24.19 16.56
CA ASP A 631 -14.94 25.11 16.94
C ASP A 631 -15.86 24.57 18.05
N THR A 632 -15.77 23.28 18.38
CA THR A 632 -16.37 22.73 19.62
C THR A 632 -15.64 23.13 20.91
N GLY A 633 -14.49 23.79 20.80
CA GLY A 633 -13.61 24.18 21.92
C GLY A 633 -12.47 23.20 22.21
N ARG A 634 -12.08 22.36 21.25
CA ARG A 634 -10.99 21.36 21.42
C ARG A 634 -9.63 21.95 21.07
N THR A 635 -8.58 21.41 21.68
CA THR A 635 -7.19 21.70 21.29
C THR A 635 -6.81 20.77 20.13
N VAL A 636 -6.50 21.32 18.94
CA VAL A 636 -6.22 20.49 17.75
C VAL A 636 -4.91 20.90 17.08
N VAL A 637 -4.06 19.91 16.81
CA VAL A 637 -2.72 20.08 16.25
C VAL A 637 -2.58 19.18 15.02
N CYS A 638 -2.21 19.78 13.88
CA CYS A 638 -2.06 19.05 12.62
C CYS A 638 -0.65 19.22 12.06
N THR A 639 0.07 18.14 11.76
CA THR A 639 1.25 18.25 10.87
C THR A 639 0.77 18.47 9.44
N ILE A 640 1.40 19.38 8.69
CA ILE A 640 1.08 19.57 7.26
C ILE A 640 2.36 19.75 6.43
N HIS A 641 2.32 19.19 5.22
CA HIS A 641 3.33 19.33 4.18
C HIS A 641 2.73 20.06 2.97
N GLN A 642 3.12 21.31 2.74
CA GLN A 642 2.74 22.14 1.57
C GLN A 642 1.22 22.27 1.32
N PRO A 643 0.48 23.07 2.13
CA PRO A 643 -0.94 23.34 1.92
C PRO A 643 -1.19 24.32 0.77
N SER A 644 -2.41 24.31 0.22
CA SER A 644 -2.93 25.44 -0.56
C SER A 644 -3.21 26.65 0.34
N ILE A 645 -3.35 27.84 -0.26
CA ILE A 645 -3.63 29.09 0.46
C ILE A 645 -4.90 28.95 1.32
N ASP A 646 -5.99 28.43 0.75
CA ASP A 646 -7.28 28.23 1.46
C ASP A 646 -7.15 27.28 2.68
N ILE A 647 -6.23 26.32 2.63
CA ILE A 647 -5.97 25.39 3.73
C ILE A 647 -5.06 26.03 4.78
N PHE A 648 -4.08 26.85 4.37
CA PHE A 648 -3.18 27.54 5.28
C PHE A 648 -3.90 28.63 6.09
N GLU A 649 -4.76 29.40 5.44
CA GLU A 649 -5.59 30.45 6.06
C GLU A 649 -6.71 29.90 6.96
N ALA A 650 -6.90 28.58 7.04
CA ALA A 650 -7.81 27.93 7.99
C ALA A 650 -7.19 27.71 9.39
N PHE A 651 -5.87 27.91 9.54
CA PHE A 651 -5.14 27.77 10.79
C PHE A 651 -5.08 29.08 11.58
N ASP A 652 -5.16 28.95 12.91
CA ASP A 652 -5.08 30.09 13.82
C ASP A 652 -3.61 30.39 14.19
N GLU A 653 -2.82 29.33 14.39
CA GLU A 653 -1.42 29.36 14.82
C GLU A 653 -0.53 28.47 13.96
N LEU A 654 0.75 28.83 13.90
CA LEU A 654 1.81 28.08 13.24
C LEU A 654 2.94 27.78 14.23
N PHE A 655 3.38 26.53 14.24
CA PHE A 655 4.59 26.04 14.87
C PHE A 655 5.52 25.54 13.76
N LEU A 656 6.63 26.25 13.52
CA LEU A 656 7.52 26.04 12.37
C LEU A 656 8.90 25.55 12.81
N MET A 657 9.33 24.42 12.24
CA MET A 657 10.57 23.73 12.59
C MET A 657 11.56 23.66 11.41
N LYS A 658 12.87 23.81 11.70
CA LYS A 658 13.96 23.57 10.75
C LYS A 658 14.67 22.22 10.99
N PRO A 659 15.50 21.72 10.03
CA PRO A 659 16.28 20.50 10.21
C PRO A 659 17.11 20.51 11.50
N GLY A 660 17.22 19.35 12.16
CA GLY A 660 17.88 19.24 13.46
C GLY A 660 17.00 19.55 14.68
N GLY A 661 15.69 19.74 14.48
CA GLY A 661 14.70 19.78 15.56
C GLY A 661 14.73 21.08 16.35
N GLN A 662 14.72 22.21 15.64
CA GLN A 662 14.80 23.57 16.19
C GLN A 662 13.64 24.43 15.69
N GLU A 663 13.21 25.38 16.52
CA GLU A 663 12.09 26.30 16.27
C GLU A 663 12.54 27.54 15.51
N ILE A 664 11.74 28.00 14.54
CA ILE A 664 12.03 29.21 13.75
C ILE A 664 10.87 30.21 13.68
N TYR A 665 9.65 29.77 14.02
CA TYR A 665 8.48 30.61 14.28
C TYR A 665 7.47 29.82 15.14
N VAL A 666 6.97 30.40 16.24
CA VAL A 666 5.83 29.84 16.98
C VAL A 666 4.89 30.99 17.35
N GLY A 667 3.71 31.05 16.73
CA GLY A 667 2.78 32.15 16.94
C GLY A 667 1.56 32.15 16.02
N PRO A 668 0.66 33.16 16.14
CA PRO A 668 -0.52 33.28 15.28
C PRO A 668 -0.13 33.57 13.84
N LEU A 669 -0.93 33.11 12.87
CA LEU A 669 -0.77 33.50 11.46
C LEU A 669 -1.33 34.90 11.21
N GLY A 670 -2.49 35.20 11.80
CA GLY A 670 -3.30 36.38 11.47
C GLY A 670 -4.04 36.21 10.14
N ARG A 671 -4.96 37.14 9.83
CA ARG A 671 -5.67 37.12 8.53
C ARG A 671 -4.69 37.33 7.38
N HIS A 672 -4.82 36.54 6.32
CA HIS A 672 -3.95 36.58 5.14
C HIS A 672 -2.47 36.42 5.51
N SER A 673 -2.20 35.56 6.51
CA SER A 673 -0.87 35.25 7.05
C SER A 673 -0.05 36.48 7.48
N PHE A 674 -0.70 37.61 7.79
CA PHE A 674 -0.05 38.90 7.96
C PHE A 674 1.07 38.93 9.03
N HIS A 675 0.89 38.26 10.17
CA HIS A 675 1.91 38.24 11.22
C HIS A 675 3.14 37.43 10.81
N LEU A 676 2.94 36.33 10.09
CA LEU A 676 4.00 35.49 9.54
C LEU A 676 4.82 36.24 8.48
N ILE A 677 4.14 36.85 7.51
CA ILE A 677 4.77 37.60 6.42
C ILE A 677 5.59 38.75 7.00
N LYS A 678 4.98 39.55 7.91
CA LYS A 678 5.67 40.65 8.57
C LYS A 678 6.95 40.19 9.29
N TYR A 679 6.88 39.11 10.08
CA TYR A 679 8.03 38.59 10.83
C TYR A 679 9.21 38.23 9.92
N PHE A 680 8.96 37.57 8.79
CA PHE A 680 10.02 37.20 7.85
C PHE A 680 10.51 38.39 7.00
N GLU A 681 9.65 39.35 6.64
CA GLU A 681 10.05 40.55 5.89
C GLU A 681 10.83 41.59 6.73
N GLU A 682 10.75 41.54 8.06
CA GLU A 682 11.59 42.35 8.96
C GLU A 682 13.05 41.83 9.03
N ILE A 683 13.33 40.61 8.55
CA ILE A 683 14.67 40.02 8.50
C ILE A 683 15.44 40.53 7.27
N LYS A 684 16.57 41.20 7.52
CA LYS A 684 17.41 41.81 6.47
C LYS A 684 17.85 40.77 5.44
N GLY A 685 17.57 41.04 4.15
CA GLY A 685 17.96 40.20 3.02
C GLY A 685 16.91 39.15 2.61
N VAL A 686 15.85 38.95 3.40
CA VAL A 686 14.71 38.14 2.95
C VAL A 686 13.99 38.85 1.80
N ALA A 687 13.70 38.10 0.73
CA ALA A 687 12.92 38.60 -0.39
C ALA A 687 11.42 38.67 -0.01
N ARG A 688 10.81 39.83 -0.19
CA ARG A 688 9.37 40.04 0.04
C ARG A 688 8.50 39.06 -0.73
N ILE A 689 7.33 38.75 -0.18
CA ILE A 689 6.36 37.89 -0.86
C ILE A 689 5.81 38.61 -2.11
N LYS A 690 5.51 37.84 -3.16
CA LYS A 690 4.88 38.35 -4.39
C LYS A 690 3.37 38.25 -4.27
N ASP A 691 2.63 39.22 -4.83
CA ASP A 691 1.17 39.17 -4.85
C ASP A 691 0.65 37.86 -5.48
N GLY A 692 -0.34 37.25 -4.84
CA GLY A 692 -0.91 35.95 -5.24
C GLY A 692 -0.02 34.72 -4.99
N TYR A 693 1.21 34.88 -4.50
CA TYR A 693 2.08 33.74 -4.16
C TYR A 693 1.69 33.13 -2.81
N ASN A 694 1.85 31.80 -2.67
CA ASN A 694 1.43 31.07 -1.47
C ASN A 694 2.37 31.34 -0.27
N PRO A 695 1.89 31.94 0.85
CA PRO A 695 2.73 32.22 2.02
C PRO A 695 3.38 30.97 2.61
N ALA A 696 2.68 29.83 2.59
CA ALA A 696 3.18 28.57 3.13
C ALA A 696 4.37 28.01 2.31
N THR A 697 4.39 28.25 1.00
CA THR A 697 5.51 27.87 0.12
C THR A 697 6.67 28.84 0.30
N TRP A 698 6.40 30.16 0.24
CA TRP A 698 7.42 31.21 0.35
C TRP A 698 8.20 31.11 1.66
N MET A 699 7.50 30.90 2.76
CA MET A 699 8.10 30.64 4.08
C MET A 699 9.10 29.47 4.04
N LEU A 700 8.74 28.33 3.44
CA LEU A 700 9.60 27.14 3.38
C LEU A 700 10.80 27.31 2.43
N GLU A 701 10.70 28.19 1.44
CA GLU A 701 11.81 28.56 0.54
C GLU A 701 12.77 29.54 1.24
N VAL A 702 12.25 30.58 1.90
CA VAL A 702 13.00 31.56 2.69
C VAL A 702 13.76 30.90 3.83
N THR A 703 13.16 29.92 4.52
CA THR A 703 13.78 29.19 5.64
C THR A 703 14.54 27.94 5.18
N SER A 704 14.91 27.85 3.90
CA SER A 704 15.71 26.73 3.39
C SER A 704 17.18 26.86 3.80
N PRO A 705 17.92 25.74 4.04
CA PRO A 705 19.33 25.81 4.46
C PRO A 705 20.26 26.52 3.48
N ALA A 706 19.91 26.54 2.19
CA ALA A 706 20.67 27.29 1.17
C ALA A 706 20.49 28.80 1.33
N GLN A 707 19.29 29.26 1.65
CA GLN A 707 19.00 30.67 1.92
C GLN A 707 19.56 31.11 3.29
N GLU A 708 19.47 30.24 4.31
CA GLU A 708 20.09 30.46 5.63
C GLU A 708 21.61 30.68 5.51
N LEU A 709 22.30 29.84 4.73
CA LEU A 709 23.72 30.01 4.40
C LEU A 709 24.00 31.29 3.60
N ALA A 710 23.18 31.62 2.60
CA ALA A 710 23.37 32.79 1.74
C ALA A 710 23.14 34.13 2.48
N LEU A 711 22.30 34.13 3.51
CA LEU A 711 22.05 35.29 4.39
C LEU A 711 23.07 35.40 5.54
N GLY A 712 23.74 34.30 5.91
CA GLY A 712 24.70 34.27 7.03
C GLY A 712 24.04 34.43 8.41
N VAL A 713 22.81 33.94 8.57
CA VAL A 713 22.02 34.00 9.82
C VAL A 713 21.64 32.59 10.28
N ASP A 714 21.26 32.43 11.55
CA ASP A 714 20.49 31.26 12.00
C ASP A 714 19.07 31.72 12.41
N PHE A 715 18.05 31.18 11.74
CA PHE A 715 16.66 31.55 12.02
C PHE A 715 16.21 31.15 13.44
N THR A 716 16.84 30.16 14.07
CA THR A 716 16.59 29.75 15.46
C THR A 716 17.00 30.84 16.44
N ASP A 717 18.19 31.43 16.22
CA ASP A 717 18.73 32.45 17.13
C ASP A 717 18.06 33.80 16.89
N LEU A 718 17.64 34.10 15.64
CA LEU A 718 16.71 35.20 15.37
C LEU A 718 15.39 35.02 16.13
N TYR A 719 14.79 33.82 16.08
CA TYR A 719 13.56 33.51 16.80
C TYR A 719 13.74 33.64 18.33
N ARG A 720 14.76 33.03 18.91
CA ARG A 720 15.06 33.08 20.36
C ARG A 720 15.25 34.49 20.90
N ASN A 721 15.80 35.41 20.11
CA ASN A 721 15.97 36.81 20.49
C ASN A 721 14.70 37.67 20.32
N SER A 722 13.73 37.20 19.52
CA SER A 722 12.51 37.93 19.17
C SER A 722 11.53 38.16 20.34
N GLU A 723 10.61 39.10 20.16
CA GLU A 723 9.45 39.28 21.04
C GLU A 723 8.50 38.07 20.99
N LEU A 724 8.42 37.39 19.84
CA LEU A 724 7.55 36.22 19.62
C LEU A 724 7.93 35.06 20.56
N TYR A 725 9.23 34.78 20.71
CA TYR A 725 9.73 33.76 21.64
C TYR A 725 9.49 34.13 23.10
N ARG A 726 9.68 35.41 23.49
CA ARG A 726 9.38 35.88 24.85
C ARG A 726 7.90 35.71 25.18
N ARG A 727 7.02 36.09 24.26
CA ARG A 727 5.56 35.90 24.39
C ARG A 727 5.19 34.41 24.48
N ASN A 728 5.78 33.56 23.65
CA ASN A 728 5.58 32.10 23.74
C ASN A 728 6.03 31.57 25.12
N LYS A 729 7.19 32.00 25.63
CA LYS A 729 7.66 31.61 26.96
C LYS A 729 6.73 32.08 28.08
N THR A 730 6.22 33.33 28.06
CA THR A 730 5.21 33.78 29.04
C THR A 730 3.94 32.93 28.99
N LEU A 731 3.48 32.52 27.80
CA LEU A 731 2.32 31.63 27.65
C LEU A 731 2.62 30.20 28.14
N VAL A 732 3.84 29.69 27.93
CA VAL A 732 4.30 28.42 28.52
C VAL A 732 4.28 28.51 30.03
N GLU A 733 4.83 29.56 30.64
CA GLU A 733 4.85 29.77 32.09
C GLU A 733 3.44 29.87 32.67
N GLU A 734 2.58 30.71 32.11
CA GLU A 734 1.17 30.91 32.51
C GLU A 734 0.40 29.57 32.51
N LEU A 735 0.34 28.89 31.36
CA LEU A 735 -0.45 27.66 31.17
C LEU A 735 0.23 26.41 31.77
N SER A 736 1.46 26.57 32.28
CA SER A 736 2.17 25.61 33.12
C SER A 736 1.91 25.79 34.62
N THR A 737 1.09 26.77 35.01
CA THR A 737 0.47 26.84 36.34
C THR A 737 -0.98 26.34 36.31
N PRO A 738 -1.45 25.59 37.31
CA PRO A 738 -2.84 25.15 37.37
C PRO A 738 -3.75 26.31 37.78
N THR A 739 -4.89 26.48 37.11
CA THR A 739 -5.84 27.55 37.44
C THR A 739 -6.45 27.33 38.84
N PRO A 740 -6.70 28.39 39.63
CA PRO A 740 -7.27 28.27 40.97
C PRO A 740 -8.60 27.53 40.97
N GLY A 741 -8.73 26.50 41.81
CA GLY A 741 -9.92 25.64 41.88
C GLY A 741 -9.99 24.50 40.85
N SER A 742 -9.04 24.41 39.91
CA SER A 742 -8.92 23.24 39.03
C SER A 742 -8.50 21.99 39.81
N THR A 743 -8.86 20.81 39.31
CA THR A 743 -8.43 19.51 39.87
C THR A 743 -7.50 18.77 38.94
N ASN A 744 -6.45 18.16 39.49
CA ASN A 744 -5.51 17.34 38.73
C ASN A 744 -6.21 16.12 38.09
N LEU A 745 -6.15 16.02 36.76
CA LEU A 745 -6.70 14.91 35.99
C LEU A 745 -6.19 13.55 36.52
N TYR A 746 -7.09 12.79 37.13
CA TYR A 746 -6.81 11.48 37.69
C TYR A 746 -7.83 10.45 37.22
N PHE A 747 -7.32 9.34 36.68
CA PHE A 747 -8.12 8.19 36.27
C PHE A 747 -7.63 6.96 37.05
N PRO A 748 -8.51 6.22 37.74
CA PRO A 748 -8.11 5.05 38.54
C PRO A 748 -7.67 3.86 37.70
N THR A 749 -7.95 3.87 36.39
CA THR A 749 -7.63 2.80 35.44
C THR A 749 -7.15 3.38 34.11
N LYS A 750 -6.14 2.73 33.50
CA LYS A 750 -5.67 3.01 32.13
C LYS A 750 -6.81 2.99 31.10
N TYR A 751 -7.72 2.02 31.23
CA TYR A 751 -8.85 1.80 30.33
C TYR A 751 -10.18 2.23 30.99
N SER A 752 -11.14 2.77 30.22
CA SER A 752 -12.44 3.22 30.76
C SER A 752 -13.37 2.05 31.13
N ARG A 753 -13.31 0.92 30.42
CA ARG A 753 -14.13 -0.28 30.69
C ARG A 753 -13.33 -1.43 31.33
N SER A 754 -14.05 -2.40 31.92
CA SER A 754 -13.43 -3.58 32.56
C SER A 754 -12.87 -4.56 31.52
N LEU A 755 -11.95 -5.44 31.95
CA LEU A 755 -11.42 -6.51 31.09
C LEU A 755 -12.52 -7.40 30.52
N TYR A 756 -13.55 -7.74 31.31
CA TYR A 756 -14.72 -8.49 30.83
C TYR A 756 -15.45 -7.74 29.71
N THR A 757 -15.70 -6.43 29.86
CA THR A 757 -16.28 -5.61 28.79
C THR A 757 -15.44 -5.66 27.53
N GLN A 758 -14.12 -5.47 27.65
CA GLN A 758 -13.18 -5.50 26.53
C GLN A 758 -13.23 -6.87 25.80
N CYS A 759 -13.17 -7.99 26.52
CA CYS A 759 -13.24 -9.32 25.92
C CYS A 759 -14.56 -9.58 25.18
N VAL A 760 -15.70 -9.21 25.78
CA VAL A 760 -17.04 -9.37 25.18
C VAL A 760 -17.22 -8.48 23.93
N ALA A 761 -16.41 -7.43 23.80
CA ALA A 761 -16.42 -6.49 22.70
C ALA A 761 -15.49 -6.88 21.55
N CYS A 762 -14.23 -7.23 21.84
CA CYS A 762 -13.31 -7.78 20.84
C CYS A 762 -13.94 -9.00 20.15
N LEU A 763 -14.68 -9.82 20.91
CA LEU A 763 -15.47 -10.94 20.38
C LEU A 763 -16.63 -10.50 19.47
N TRP A 764 -17.25 -9.34 19.71
CA TRP A 764 -18.30 -8.78 18.86
C TRP A 764 -17.75 -8.29 17.51
N LYS A 765 -16.63 -7.57 17.47
CA LYS A 765 -15.93 -7.28 16.20
C LYS A 765 -15.56 -8.56 15.50
N GLN A 766 -14.88 -9.46 16.21
CA GLN A 766 -14.29 -10.64 15.56
C GLN A 766 -15.39 -11.54 14.98
N HIS A 767 -16.56 -11.61 15.62
CA HIS A 767 -17.75 -12.22 15.04
C HIS A 767 -18.18 -11.55 13.73
N TRP A 768 -18.32 -10.23 13.68
CA TRP A 768 -18.69 -9.54 12.43
C TRP A 768 -17.61 -9.64 11.34
N CYS A 769 -16.33 -9.56 11.69
CA CYS A 769 -15.22 -9.78 10.76
C CYS A 769 -15.26 -11.20 10.17
N ASN A 770 -15.29 -12.25 10.99
CA ASN A 770 -15.33 -13.64 10.49
C ASN A 770 -16.65 -13.95 9.75
N TRP A 771 -17.77 -13.35 10.14
CA TRP A 771 -19.07 -13.54 9.47
C TRP A 771 -19.19 -12.79 8.12
N ARG A 772 -18.40 -11.72 7.92
CA ARG A 772 -18.32 -10.95 6.68
C ARG A 772 -17.04 -11.17 5.88
N ASN A 773 -16.25 -12.16 6.27
CA ASN A 773 -15.12 -12.68 5.50
C ASN A 773 -15.46 -14.09 4.97
N PRO A 774 -16.30 -14.21 3.93
CA PRO A 774 -16.72 -15.49 3.37
C PRO A 774 -15.57 -16.17 2.60
N SER A 775 -14.66 -15.36 2.04
CA SER A 775 -13.38 -15.78 1.46
C SER A 775 -12.51 -16.58 2.45
N TYR A 776 -12.64 -16.31 3.75
CA TYR A 776 -12.11 -17.16 4.80
C TYR A 776 -13.12 -18.24 5.20
N SER A 777 -14.21 -17.86 5.87
CA SER A 777 -15.08 -18.78 6.60
C SER A 777 -15.86 -19.76 5.71
N ALA A 778 -16.41 -19.29 4.58
CA ALA A 778 -17.22 -20.12 3.69
C ALA A 778 -16.36 -20.97 2.76
N VAL A 779 -15.27 -20.42 2.21
CA VAL A 779 -14.32 -21.16 1.36
C VAL A 779 -13.62 -22.26 2.15
N ARG A 780 -13.21 -22.01 3.40
CA ARG A 780 -12.62 -23.01 4.31
C ARG A 780 -13.56 -24.21 4.54
N LEU A 781 -14.86 -23.96 4.72
CA LEU A 781 -15.87 -25.01 4.87
C LEU A 781 -16.10 -25.76 3.55
N LEU A 782 -16.27 -25.04 2.43
CA LEU A 782 -16.45 -25.63 1.10
C LEU A 782 -15.27 -26.53 0.69
N PHE A 783 -14.04 -26.04 0.89
CA PHE A 783 -12.82 -26.80 0.59
C PHE A 783 -12.70 -28.04 1.51
N THR A 784 -13.15 -27.94 2.75
CA THR A 784 -13.23 -29.10 3.66
C THR A 784 -14.23 -30.15 3.16
N ILE A 785 -15.39 -29.75 2.61
CA ILE A 785 -16.37 -30.67 2.01
C ILE A 785 -15.77 -31.36 0.78
N VAL A 786 -15.10 -30.61 -0.11
CA VAL A 786 -14.42 -31.18 -1.29
C VAL A 786 -13.33 -32.19 -0.88
N ILE A 787 -12.51 -31.85 0.13
CA ILE A 787 -11.50 -32.76 0.70
C ILE A 787 -12.14 -34.00 1.33
N ALA A 788 -13.23 -33.83 2.07
CA ALA A 788 -13.93 -34.93 2.74
C ALA A 788 -14.51 -35.91 1.72
N LEU A 789 -15.13 -35.43 0.66
CA LEU A 789 -15.63 -36.24 -0.45
C LEU A 789 -14.47 -36.94 -1.20
N MET A 790 -13.36 -36.23 -1.46
CA MET A 790 -12.18 -36.79 -2.12
C MET A 790 -11.53 -37.93 -1.33
N PHE A 791 -11.33 -37.77 -0.01
CA PHE A 791 -10.81 -38.84 0.83
C PHE A 791 -11.83 -39.97 1.04
N GLY A 792 -13.13 -39.63 1.14
CA GLY A 792 -14.20 -40.60 1.27
C GLY A 792 -14.36 -41.52 0.05
N THR A 793 -14.21 -41.00 -1.18
CA THR A 793 -14.21 -41.84 -2.39
C THR A 793 -12.89 -42.57 -2.61
N MET A 794 -11.75 -41.94 -2.32
CA MET A 794 -10.43 -42.55 -2.52
C MET A 794 -10.16 -43.72 -1.54
N PHE A 795 -10.78 -43.70 -0.35
CA PHE A 795 -10.67 -44.74 0.68
C PHE A 795 -12.03 -45.40 1.01
N TRP A 796 -12.90 -45.52 0.00
CA TRP A 796 -14.26 -46.04 0.16
C TRP A 796 -14.30 -47.46 0.75
N ASP A 797 -15.14 -47.65 1.79
CA ASP A 797 -15.33 -48.93 2.49
C ASP A 797 -14.00 -49.61 2.89
N LEU A 798 -13.04 -48.86 3.41
CA LEU A 798 -11.74 -49.38 3.84
C LEU A 798 -11.68 -49.64 5.36
N GLY A 799 -12.49 -48.94 6.15
CA GLY A 799 -12.54 -49.08 7.61
C GLY A 799 -13.02 -50.46 8.10
N SER A 800 -13.83 -51.12 7.28
CA SER A 800 -14.37 -52.47 7.44
C SER A 800 -13.35 -53.58 7.12
N LYS A 801 -12.34 -53.29 6.31
CA LYS A 801 -11.38 -54.28 5.77
C LYS A 801 -10.20 -54.46 6.74
N ARG A 802 -10.21 -55.58 7.47
CA ARG A 802 -9.34 -55.83 8.63
C ARG A 802 -8.50 -57.11 8.56
N THR A 803 -8.71 -57.96 7.56
CA THR A 803 -8.05 -59.28 7.43
C THR A 803 -6.59 -59.19 6.97
N ARG A 804 -6.23 -58.14 6.22
CA ARG A 804 -4.88 -57.93 5.68
C ARG A 804 -4.15 -56.80 6.38
N ARG A 805 -2.86 -57.00 6.65
CA ARG A 805 -1.97 -55.94 7.12
C ARG A 805 -1.96 -54.73 6.18
N GLN A 806 -2.08 -54.95 4.86
CA GLN A 806 -2.12 -53.86 3.88
C GLN A 806 -3.37 -52.97 4.03
N ASP A 807 -4.53 -53.56 4.34
CA ASP A 807 -5.77 -52.79 4.49
C ASP A 807 -5.71 -51.90 5.74
N LEU A 808 -5.14 -52.42 6.84
CA LEU A 808 -4.81 -51.62 8.02
C LEU A 808 -3.80 -50.49 7.71
N PHE A 809 -2.73 -50.76 6.96
CA PHE A 809 -1.79 -49.72 6.52
C PHE A 809 -2.48 -48.65 5.67
N ASN A 810 -3.38 -49.03 4.77
CA ASN A 810 -4.14 -48.10 3.94
C ASN A 810 -5.11 -47.26 4.79
N ALA A 811 -5.81 -47.87 5.75
CA ALA A 811 -6.76 -47.19 6.64
C ALA A 811 -6.07 -46.26 7.65
N MET A 812 -4.88 -46.62 8.13
CA MET A 812 -4.04 -45.72 8.93
C MET A 812 -3.43 -44.60 8.06
N GLY A 813 -3.08 -44.93 6.80
CA GLY A 813 -2.59 -43.99 5.80
C GLY A 813 -3.62 -42.94 5.40
N SER A 814 -4.91 -43.28 5.37
CA SER A 814 -6.00 -42.32 5.13
C SER A 814 -6.12 -41.31 6.28
N MET A 815 -6.16 -41.79 7.53
CA MET A 815 -6.15 -40.95 8.74
C MET A 815 -4.93 -40.01 8.77
N TYR A 816 -3.74 -40.54 8.45
CA TYR A 816 -2.49 -39.80 8.36
C TYR A 816 -2.53 -38.68 7.31
N THR A 817 -2.87 -39.05 6.07
CA THR A 817 -2.89 -38.12 4.93
C THR A 817 -3.94 -37.03 5.13
N ALA A 818 -5.12 -37.39 5.63
CA ALA A 818 -6.17 -36.44 5.97
C ALA A 818 -5.77 -35.48 7.10
N THR A 819 -5.19 -36.00 8.19
CA THR A 819 -4.72 -35.21 9.34
C THR A 819 -3.75 -34.12 8.92
N LEU A 820 -2.74 -34.48 8.12
CA LEU A 820 -1.77 -33.50 7.62
C LEU A 820 -2.40 -32.57 6.59
N PHE A 821 -3.09 -33.07 5.57
CA PHE A 821 -3.58 -32.24 4.46
C PHE A 821 -4.60 -31.20 4.94
N LEU A 822 -5.59 -31.61 5.74
CA LEU A 822 -6.59 -30.71 6.29
C LEU A 822 -6.00 -29.81 7.39
N GLY A 823 -5.13 -30.35 8.25
CA GLY A 823 -4.48 -29.58 9.32
C GLY A 823 -3.61 -28.45 8.79
N VAL A 824 -2.71 -28.77 7.85
CA VAL A 824 -1.81 -27.79 7.19
C VAL A 824 -2.62 -26.70 6.48
N GLN A 825 -3.68 -27.07 5.75
CA GLN A 825 -4.55 -26.08 5.08
C GLN A 825 -5.24 -25.13 6.08
N ASN A 826 -5.72 -25.65 7.21
CA ASN A 826 -6.29 -24.81 8.27
C ASN A 826 -5.26 -23.81 8.81
N ALA A 827 -4.05 -24.28 9.10
CA ALA A 827 -2.95 -23.45 9.59
C ALA A 827 -2.50 -22.36 8.60
N PHE A 828 -2.52 -22.64 7.28
CA PHE A 828 -2.25 -21.61 6.26
C PHE A 828 -3.40 -20.61 6.11
N SER A 829 -4.66 -21.08 6.12
CA SER A 829 -5.83 -20.23 5.83
C SER A 829 -5.99 -19.02 6.76
N VAL A 830 -5.57 -19.15 8.03
CA VAL A 830 -5.69 -18.09 9.05
C VAL A 830 -4.59 -17.03 8.95
N GLN A 831 -3.44 -17.34 8.34
CA GLN A 831 -2.26 -16.45 8.37
C GLN A 831 -2.48 -15.07 7.73
N PRO A 832 -3.02 -14.93 6.50
CA PRO A 832 -3.24 -13.62 5.90
C PRO A 832 -4.36 -12.84 6.58
N VAL A 833 -5.41 -13.52 7.07
CA VAL A 833 -6.53 -12.88 7.79
C VAL A 833 -6.06 -12.31 9.12
N LEU A 834 -5.27 -13.09 9.88
CA LEU A 834 -4.69 -12.60 11.12
C LEU A 834 -3.62 -11.54 10.87
N ALA A 835 -2.89 -11.56 9.75
CA ALA A 835 -1.95 -10.49 9.45
C ALA A 835 -2.67 -9.13 9.40
N VAL A 836 -3.79 -9.03 8.68
CA VAL A 836 -4.60 -7.81 8.54
C VAL A 836 -5.32 -7.40 9.83
N GLU A 837 -5.76 -8.32 10.70
CA GLU A 837 -6.35 -7.92 11.99
C GLU A 837 -5.29 -7.72 13.10
N ARG A 838 -4.10 -8.34 13.01
CA ARG A 838 -2.93 -8.10 13.88
C ARG A 838 -2.35 -6.73 13.63
N THR A 839 -2.33 -6.29 12.37
CA THR A 839 -1.98 -4.91 12.12
C THR A 839 -2.98 -4.01 12.82
N VAL A 840 -4.28 -4.23 12.58
CA VAL A 840 -5.34 -3.38 13.15
C VAL A 840 -5.21 -3.29 14.67
N PHE A 841 -4.84 -4.39 15.33
CA PHE A 841 -4.48 -4.50 16.74
C PHE A 841 -3.41 -3.51 17.29
N TYR A 842 -2.48 -2.95 16.51
CA TYR A 842 -1.35 -2.18 17.07
C TYR A 842 -1.70 -0.74 17.47
N ARG A 843 -2.38 0.04 16.62
CA ARG A 843 -3.13 1.24 17.03
C ARG A 843 -4.51 0.89 17.59
N GLU A 844 -4.96 -0.39 17.62
CA GLU A 844 -5.98 -0.70 18.63
C GLU A 844 -5.41 -0.47 20.04
N ARG A 845 -4.24 -1.05 20.26
CA ARG A 845 -3.45 -0.97 21.50
C ARG A 845 -2.87 0.43 21.75
N ALA A 846 -2.44 1.18 20.72
CA ALA A 846 -1.79 2.48 20.87
C ALA A 846 -2.78 3.66 21.05
N ALA A 847 -4.01 3.57 20.52
CA ALA A 847 -5.10 4.50 20.91
C ALA A 847 -5.59 4.25 22.36
N GLY A 848 -4.99 3.29 23.06
CA GLY A 848 -5.21 3.04 24.50
C GLY A 848 -6.55 2.41 24.81
N MET A 849 -7.14 1.68 23.86
CA MET A 849 -8.55 1.30 23.92
C MET A 849 -8.73 0.04 24.77
N TYR A 850 -8.12 -1.10 24.42
CA TYR A 850 -8.15 -2.34 25.23
C TYR A 850 -6.77 -2.84 25.72
N SER A 851 -6.80 -3.84 26.61
CA SER A 851 -5.67 -4.69 26.94
C SER A 851 -5.39 -5.71 25.83
N ALA A 852 -4.11 -5.99 25.54
CA ALA A 852 -3.74 -6.92 24.46
C ALA A 852 -4.27 -8.35 24.65
N PHE A 853 -4.51 -8.77 25.90
CA PHE A 853 -5.16 -10.04 26.23
C PHE A 853 -6.60 -10.13 25.72
N SER A 854 -7.35 -9.03 25.74
CA SER A 854 -8.77 -9.00 25.35
C SER A 854 -8.97 -9.35 23.87
N TYR A 855 -8.08 -8.87 23.00
CA TYR A 855 -8.02 -9.24 21.59
C TYR A 855 -7.62 -10.71 21.40
N ALA A 856 -6.54 -11.15 22.05
CA ALA A 856 -6.06 -12.52 21.94
C ALA A 856 -7.11 -13.55 22.36
N PHE A 857 -7.83 -13.28 23.46
CA PHE A 857 -8.94 -14.10 23.94
C PHE A 857 -10.09 -14.16 22.92
N ALA A 858 -10.48 -13.03 22.32
CA ALA A 858 -11.52 -12.98 21.31
C ALA A 858 -11.14 -13.73 20.01
N ALA A 859 -9.91 -13.57 19.54
CA ALA A 859 -9.38 -14.23 18.36
C ALA A 859 -9.26 -15.76 18.53
N VAL A 860 -8.95 -16.24 19.74
CA VAL A 860 -8.99 -17.67 20.08
C VAL A 860 -10.42 -18.19 20.19
N LEU A 861 -11.30 -17.45 20.88
CA LEU A 861 -12.67 -17.89 21.20
C LEU A 861 -13.58 -17.94 19.97
N ILE A 862 -13.40 -17.06 18.98
CA ILE A 862 -14.25 -17.02 17.79
C ILE A 862 -14.12 -18.28 16.92
N GLU A 863 -12.94 -18.90 16.89
CA GLU A 863 -12.66 -20.03 16.00
C GLU A 863 -13.32 -21.33 16.46
N LEU A 864 -13.55 -21.49 17.77
CA LEU A 864 -14.14 -22.69 18.36
C LEU A 864 -15.43 -23.16 17.63
N PRO A 865 -16.47 -22.31 17.42
CA PRO A 865 -17.68 -22.73 16.70
C PRO A 865 -17.45 -23.02 15.20
N TYR A 866 -16.61 -22.25 14.49
CA TYR A 866 -16.39 -22.48 13.06
C TYR A 866 -15.61 -23.78 12.81
N VAL A 867 -14.57 -24.03 13.62
CA VAL A 867 -13.78 -25.27 13.57
C VAL A 867 -14.60 -26.48 14.04
N LEU A 868 -15.55 -26.30 14.96
CA LEU A 868 -16.47 -27.37 15.37
C LEU A 868 -17.42 -27.76 14.22
N LEU A 869 -18.01 -26.78 13.54
CA LEU A 869 -18.84 -27.04 12.35
C LEU A 869 -18.03 -27.71 11.23
N GLN A 870 -16.81 -27.23 10.98
CA GLN A 870 -15.89 -27.81 10.00
C GLN A 870 -15.53 -29.27 10.34
N ALA A 871 -15.18 -29.56 11.59
CA ALA A 871 -14.83 -30.90 12.06
C ALA A 871 -16.03 -31.87 12.03
N LEU A 872 -17.24 -31.38 12.37
CA LEU A 872 -18.48 -32.16 12.32
C LEU A 872 -18.83 -32.55 10.87
N VAL A 873 -18.80 -31.59 9.94
CA VAL A 873 -19.08 -31.85 8.51
C VAL A 873 -18.02 -32.78 7.90
N TYR A 874 -16.74 -32.54 8.20
CA TYR A 874 -15.66 -33.44 7.76
C TYR A 874 -15.86 -34.87 8.27
N THR A 875 -16.10 -35.02 9.58
CA THR A 875 -16.25 -36.32 10.23
C THR A 875 -17.46 -37.07 9.71
N LEU A 876 -18.62 -36.41 9.56
CA LEU A 876 -19.84 -37.04 9.06
C LEU A 876 -19.66 -37.65 7.66
N ILE A 877 -18.98 -36.93 6.76
CA ILE A 877 -18.71 -37.39 5.39
C ILE A 877 -17.66 -38.52 5.40
N VAL A 878 -16.48 -38.30 5.99
CA VAL A 878 -15.37 -39.26 5.90
C VAL A 878 -15.63 -40.53 6.71
N TYR A 879 -16.23 -40.43 7.89
CA TYR A 879 -16.47 -41.60 8.75
C TYR A 879 -17.47 -42.58 8.11
N THR A 880 -18.48 -42.06 7.41
CA THR A 880 -19.49 -42.87 6.72
C THR A 880 -18.96 -43.46 5.40
N MET A 881 -18.25 -42.67 4.58
CA MET A 881 -17.73 -43.13 3.28
C MET A 881 -16.56 -44.12 3.41
N ILE A 882 -15.68 -43.95 4.40
CA ILE A 882 -14.61 -44.93 4.69
C ILE A 882 -15.18 -46.21 5.33
N GLY A 883 -16.38 -46.19 5.91
CA GLY A 883 -16.99 -47.36 6.53
C GLY A 883 -16.30 -47.77 7.83
N PHE A 884 -16.05 -46.81 8.73
CA PHE A 884 -15.64 -47.13 10.10
C PHE A 884 -16.82 -47.71 10.90
N GLU A 885 -16.50 -48.40 11.99
CA GLU A 885 -17.46 -49.12 12.84
C GLU A 885 -18.47 -48.15 13.47
N CYS A 886 -19.76 -48.33 13.22
CA CYS A 886 -20.86 -47.42 13.60
C CYS A 886 -21.20 -47.39 15.11
N SER A 887 -20.19 -47.41 15.98
CA SER A 887 -20.33 -47.21 17.41
C SER A 887 -20.31 -45.70 17.74
N VAL A 888 -21.32 -45.23 18.48
CA VAL A 888 -21.42 -43.82 18.93
C VAL A 888 -20.17 -43.39 19.69
N ALA A 889 -19.55 -44.28 20.47
CA ALA A 889 -18.31 -43.98 21.19
C ALA A 889 -17.11 -43.78 20.24
N LYS A 890 -16.95 -44.63 19.22
CA LYS A 890 -15.86 -44.53 18.23
C LYS A 890 -16.02 -43.31 17.32
N PHE A 891 -17.26 -42.95 16.98
CA PHE A 891 -17.58 -41.71 16.27
C PHE A 891 -17.28 -40.46 17.11
N LEU A 892 -17.72 -40.41 18.37
CA LEU A 892 -17.48 -39.25 19.25
C LEU A 892 -15.99 -39.04 19.55
N TRP A 893 -15.21 -40.12 19.72
CA TRP A 893 -13.76 -40.01 19.85
C TRP A 893 -13.11 -39.49 18.56
N TYR A 894 -13.48 -40.01 17.39
CA TYR A 894 -12.97 -39.50 16.11
C TYR A 894 -13.28 -38.01 15.94
N LEU A 895 -14.52 -37.58 16.21
CA LEU A 895 -14.95 -36.19 16.15
C LEU A 895 -14.16 -35.30 17.14
N PHE A 896 -13.98 -35.75 18.39
CA PHE A 896 -13.19 -35.03 19.40
C PHE A 896 -11.74 -34.83 18.94
N ILE A 897 -11.09 -35.90 18.47
CA ILE A 897 -9.69 -35.87 18.05
C ILE A 897 -9.51 -34.98 16.82
N MET A 898 -10.39 -35.11 15.82
CA MET A 898 -10.36 -34.24 14.64
C MET A 898 -10.63 -32.77 15.00
N TYR A 899 -11.60 -32.48 15.87
CA TYR A 899 -11.89 -31.11 16.31
C TYR A 899 -10.68 -30.44 16.98
N PHE A 900 -10.09 -31.07 18.00
CA PHE A 900 -8.90 -30.52 18.66
C PHE A 900 -7.65 -30.52 17.76
N THR A 901 -7.57 -31.42 16.78
CA THR A 901 -6.54 -31.39 15.73
C THR A 901 -6.66 -30.13 14.87
N LEU A 902 -7.84 -29.85 14.31
CA LEU A 902 -8.05 -28.65 13.49
C LEU A 902 -7.88 -27.36 14.32
N LEU A 903 -8.26 -27.37 15.61
CA LEU A 903 -8.00 -26.27 16.53
C LEU A 903 -6.50 -26.02 16.72
N TYR A 904 -5.69 -27.02 17.09
CA TYR A 904 -4.27 -26.79 17.35
C TYR A 904 -3.55 -26.32 16.07
N PHE A 905 -3.91 -26.84 14.90
CA PHE A 905 -3.36 -26.36 13.62
C PHE A 905 -3.75 -24.90 13.35
N THR A 906 -5.00 -24.50 13.64
CA THR A 906 -5.44 -23.11 13.49
C THR A 906 -4.69 -22.19 14.45
N PHE A 907 -4.60 -22.54 15.74
CA PHE A 907 -3.85 -21.76 16.73
C PHE A 907 -2.34 -21.72 16.45
N TYR A 908 -1.76 -22.78 15.91
CA TYR A 908 -0.37 -22.79 15.43
C TYR A 908 -0.17 -21.80 14.27
N GLY A 909 -1.10 -21.74 13.31
CA GLY A 909 -1.10 -20.73 12.24
C GLY A 909 -1.17 -19.30 12.78
N MET A 910 -1.99 -19.06 13.81
CA MET A 910 -2.04 -17.76 14.49
C MET A 910 -0.73 -17.41 15.21
N MET A 911 -0.21 -18.36 15.99
CA MET A 911 1.03 -18.24 16.73
C MET A 911 2.21 -17.89 15.81
N ALA A 912 2.31 -18.53 14.64
CA ALA A 912 3.36 -18.25 13.67
C ALA A 912 3.34 -16.79 13.17
N VAL A 913 2.16 -16.18 13.00
CA VAL A 913 2.01 -14.76 12.59
C VAL A 913 2.19 -13.78 13.76
N ALA A 914 1.91 -14.19 14.99
CA ALA A 914 2.23 -13.41 16.19
C ALA A 914 3.74 -13.42 16.55
N MET A 915 4.46 -14.47 16.16
CA MET A 915 5.91 -14.62 16.41
C MET A 915 6.82 -14.10 15.28
N THR A 916 6.29 -13.75 14.10
CA THR A 916 7.10 -13.33 12.94
C THR A 916 6.65 -11.98 12.38
N PRO A 917 7.55 -11.18 11.77
CA PRO A 917 7.16 -9.89 11.21
C PRO A 917 6.07 -10.00 10.16
N ASN A 918 6.21 -10.90 9.17
CA ASN A 918 5.35 -11.01 7.99
C ASN A 918 4.79 -12.43 7.82
N HIS A 919 3.56 -12.55 7.33
CA HIS A 919 2.88 -13.84 7.15
C HIS A 919 3.57 -14.80 6.17
N HIS A 920 4.32 -14.32 5.17
CA HIS A 920 5.17 -15.16 4.32
C HIS A 920 6.31 -15.83 5.12
N ILE A 921 6.83 -15.18 6.16
CA ILE A 921 7.84 -15.75 7.07
C ILE A 921 7.17 -16.78 7.98
N ALA A 922 5.97 -16.49 8.50
CA ALA A 922 5.14 -17.46 9.23
C ALA A 922 4.89 -18.74 8.40
N SER A 923 4.54 -18.58 7.12
CA SER A 923 4.33 -19.66 6.15
C SER A 923 5.57 -20.55 5.95
N ILE A 924 6.74 -19.94 5.72
CA ILE A 924 8.01 -20.67 5.52
C ILE A 924 8.39 -21.44 6.80
N LEU A 925 8.32 -20.80 7.96
CA LEU A 925 8.61 -21.43 9.25
C LEU A 925 7.64 -22.59 9.52
N SER A 926 6.35 -22.39 9.24
CA SER A 926 5.30 -23.41 9.41
C SER A 926 5.59 -24.67 8.61
N PHE A 927 6.00 -24.53 7.34
CA PHE A 927 6.27 -25.67 6.46
C PHE A 927 7.42 -26.56 6.97
N ALA A 928 8.46 -25.97 7.56
CA ALA A 928 9.56 -26.73 8.17
C ALA A 928 9.08 -27.60 9.35
N PHE A 929 8.25 -27.05 10.23
CA PHE A 929 7.65 -27.83 11.33
C PHE A 929 6.65 -28.89 10.84
N PHE A 930 5.87 -28.61 9.79
CA PHE A 930 4.98 -29.62 9.19
C PHE A 930 5.76 -30.81 8.62
N GLY A 931 6.92 -30.59 8.01
CA GLY A 931 7.83 -31.66 7.59
C GLY A 931 8.34 -32.53 8.75
N LEU A 932 8.70 -31.90 9.88
CA LEU A 932 9.12 -32.63 11.08
C LEU A 932 7.97 -33.39 11.74
N TRP A 933 6.76 -32.80 11.83
CA TRP A 933 5.58 -33.47 12.37
C TRP A 933 5.12 -34.64 11.49
N SER A 934 5.27 -34.52 10.17
CA SER A 934 5.05 -35.59 9.20
C SER A 934 5.98 -36.78 9.45
N LEU A 935 7.30 -36.54 9.52
CA LEU A 935 8.30 -37.58 9.75
C LEU A 935 8.13 -38.31 11.09
N PHE A 936 7.96 -37.55 12.18
CA PHE A 936 7.81 -38.07 13.54
C PHE A 936 6.36 -38.30 13.97
N SER A 937 5.45 -38.46 13.00
CA SER A 937 4.04 -38.79 13.21
C SER A 937 3.80 -40.18 13.80
N GLY A 938 4.79 -41.08 13.70
CA GLY A 938 4.62 -42.50 14.03
C GLY A 938 4.04 -43.36 12.90
N PHE A 939 3.63 -42.77 11.76
CA PHE A 939 3.21 -43.52 10.58
C PHE A 939 4.39 -43.76 9.62
N VAL A 940 5.10 -42.70 9.20
CA VAL A 940 6.25 -42.78 8.28
C VAL A 940 7.43 -43.51 8.94
N VAL A 941 7.75 -43.16 10.18
CA VAL A 941 8.70 -43.90 11.02
C VAL A 941 7.93 -44.43 12.24
N PRO A 942 7.61 -45.74 12.29
CA PRO A 942 6.91 -46.35 13.42
C PRO A 942 7.69 -46.15 14.72
N LYS A 943 6.99 -45.83 15.81
CA LYS A 943 7.60 -45.44 17.09
C LYS A 943 8.71 -46.39 17.59
N PRO A 944 8.58 -47.73 17.53
CA PRO A 944 9.65 -48.65 17.97
C PRO A 944 10.93 -48.60 17.12
N ARG A 945 10.90 -47.95 15.95
CA ARG A 945 12.02 -47.81 15.00
C ARG A 945 12.68 -46.43 15.04
N ILE A 946 12.18 -45.50 15.85
CA ILE A 946 12.79 -44.17 16.02
C ILE A 946 14.08 -44.34 16.85
N PRO A 947 15.25 -43.83 16.40
CA PRO A 947 16.48 -43.89 17.19
C PRO A 947 16.32 -43.25 18.57
N VAL A 948 16.93 -43.83 19.61
CA VAL A 948 16.71 -43.44 21.01
C VAL A 948 16.95 -41.94 21.25
N TRP A 949 17.95 -41.35 20.62
CA TRP A 949 18.27 -39.91 20.72
C TRP A 949 17.27 -38.98 20.01
N TRP A 950 16.36 -39.50 19.19
CA TRP A 950 15.23 -38.78 18.59
C TRP A 950 13.87 -39.13 19.21
N ALA A 951 13.79 -40.17 20.05
CA ALA A 951 12.53 -40.66 20.62
C ALA A 951 11.78 -39.64 21.50
N TRP A 952 12.46 -38.61 22.00
CA TRP A 952 11.84 -37.49 22.71
C TRP A 952 10.93 -36.64 21.80
N TYR A 953 11.31 -36.41 20.55
CA TYR A 953 10.56 -35.52 19.64
C TYR A 953 9.21 -36.12 19.24
N TYR A 954 9.10 -37.44 19.17
CA TYR A 954 7.81 -38.13 18.98
C TYR A 954 6.76 -37.70 20.02
N TRP A 955 7.15 -37.52 21.29
CA TRP A 955 6.24 -37.10 22.36
C TRP A 955 5.92 -35.60 22.33
N VAL A 956 6.74 -34.79 21.66
CA VAL A 956 6.54 -33.34 21.44
C VAL A 956 5.71 -33.07 20.18
N CYS A 957 5.65 -34.03 19.24
CA CYS A 957 4.92 -33.95 17.98
C CYS A 957 3.39 -34.00 18.18
N PRO A 958 2.62 -32.93 17.87
CA PRO A 958 1.17 -32.94 18.06
C PRO A 958 0.47 -33.98 17.17
N VAL A 959 0.91 -34.09 15.91
CA VAL A 959 0.39 -35.06 14.92
C VAL A 959 0.60 -36.51 15.39
N GLY A 960 1.67 -36.79 16.13
CA GLY A 960 1.93 -38.12 16.70
C GLY A 960 0.86 -38.55 17.69
N TRP A 961 0.35 -37.63 18.50
CA TRP A 961 -0.76 -37.88 19.44
C TRP A 961 -2.12 -37.92 18.75
N THR A 962 -2.34 -37.14 17.69
CA THR A 962 -3.56 -37.26 16.87
C THR A 962 -3.67 -38.65 16.27
N LEU A 963 -2.61 -39.18 15.66
CA LEU A 963 -2.66 -40.52 15.04
C LEU A 963 -2.72 -41.64 16.07
N TYR A 964 -2.01 -41.50 17.19
CA TYR A 964 -2.16 -42.43 18.32
C TYR A 964 -3.62 -42.51 18.77
N GLY A 965 -4.28 -41.36 18.94
CA GLY A 965 -5.70 -41.27 19.31
C GLY A 965 -6.62 -41.89 18.26
N LEU A 966 -6.53 -41.46 16.99
CA LEU A 966 -7.40 -41.95 15.92
C LEU A 966 -7.28 -43.47 15.74
N VAL A 967 -6.06 -43.99 15.66
CA VAL A 967 -5.82 -45.41 15.38
C VAL A 967 -6.15 -46.27 16.59
N ALA A 968 -5.78 -45.85 17.82
CA ALA A 968 -6.17 -46.58 19.03
C ALA A 968 -7.69 -46.56 19.27
N SER A 969 -8.41 -45.54 18.79
CA SER A 969 -9.87 -45.44 18.89
C SER A 969 -10.65 -46.31 17.89
N GLN A 970 -10.09 -46.63 16.71
CA GLN A 970 -10.79 -47.42 15.68
C GLN A 970 -10.32 -48.88 15.63
N TYR A 971 -9.05 -49.15 15.95
CA TYR A 971 -8.42 -50.47 15.82
C TYR A 971 -7.73 -50.98 17.09
N GLY A 972 -7.60 -50.16 18.14
CA GLY A 972 -6.87 -50.53 19.35
C GLY A 972 -7.56 -51.58 20.23
N ASP A 973 -8.87 -51.75 20.08
CA ASP A 973 -9.75 -52.69 20.80
C ASP A 973 -10.12 -53.94 19.98
N VAL A 974 -9.73 -53.97 18.69
CA VAL A 974 -10.19 -54.96 17.71
C VAL A 974 -9.41 -56.28 17.80
N GLN A 975 -10.13 -57.39 17.99
CA GLN A 975 -9.58 -58.74 18.15
C GLN A 975 -9.62 -59.59 16.87
N ASP A 976 -10.01 -59.01 15.73
CA ASP A 976 -10.05 -59.69 14.44
C ASP A 976 -8.67 -60.29 14.09
N VAL A 977 -8.64 -61.52 13.55
CA VAL A 977 -7.39 -62.25 13.25
C VAL A 977 -6.93 -61.96 11.82
N LEU A 978 -5.67 -61.56 11.67
CA LEU A 978 -5.02 -61.28 10.39
C LEU A 978 -4.63 -62.57 9.65
N GLU A 979 -4.44 -62.49 8.33
CA GLU A 979 -3.82 -63.55 7.51
C GLU A 979 -2.45 -64.04 8.04
N THR A 980 -1.79 -63.30 8.95
CA THR A 980 -0.54 -63.68 9.62
C THR A 980 -0.70 -64.33 11.00
N GLY A 981 -1.93 -64.66 11.43
CA GLY A 981 -2.18 -65.35 12.71
C GLY A 981 -1.98 -64.50 13.97
N GLN A 982 -1.91 -63.18 13.84
CA GLN A 982 -1.91 -62.21 14.95
C GLN A 982 -3.23 -61.44 14.93
N THR A 983 -3.68 -60.94 16.09
CA THR A 983 -4.84 -60.04 16.14
C THR A 983 -4.49 -58.63 15.62
N VAL A 984 -5.51 -57.87 15.19
CA VAL A 984 -5.37 -56.44 14.84
C VAL A 984 -4.78 -55.65 16.01
N GLN A 985 -5.28 -55.85 17.24
CA GLN A 985 -4.76 -55.21 18.46
C GLN A 985 -3.27 -55.51 18.67
N GLU A 986 -2.82 -56.76 18.54
CA GLU A 986 -1.41 -57.12 18.69
C GLU A 986 -0.54 -56.47 17.61
N PHE A 987 -0.98 -56.48 16.35
CA PHE A 987 -0.24 -55.86 15.26
C PHE A 987 -0.07 -54.34 15.46
N VAL A 988 -1.16 -53.64 15.82
CA VAL A 988 -1.15 -52.19 16.14
C VAL A 988 -0.23 -51.89 17.33
N ARG A 989 -0.22 -52.77 18.35
CA ARG A 989 0.63 -52.66 19.55
C ARG A 989 2.10 -52.96 19.27
N GLN A 990 2.43 -53.98 18.49
CA GLN A 990 3.80 -54.41 18.22
C GLN A 990 4.49 -53.54 17.16
N TYR A 991 3.80 -53.18 16.07
CA TYR A 991 4.40 -52.44 14.96
C TYR A 991 4.47 -50.93 15.23
N PHE A 992 3.36 -50.33 15.68
CA PHE A 992 3.25 -48.88 15.88
C PHE A 992 3.46 -48.43 17.33
N GLY A 993 3.33 -49.32 18.31
CA GLY A 993 3.44 -48.99 19.74
C GLY A 993 2.19 -48.32 20.32
N PHE A 994 1.04 -48.44 19.65
CA PHE A 994 -0.22 -47.85 20.10
C PHE A 994 -0.96 -48.83 21.05
N ARG A 995 -1.60 -48.30 22.10
CA ARG A 995 -2.31 -49.07 23.14
C ARG A 995 -3.64 -48.39 23.46
N HIS A 996 -4.73 -49.16 23.49
CA HIS A 996 -6.07 -48.61 23.76
C HIS A 996 -6.19 -47.98 25.16
N ASP A 997 -5.51 -48.54 26.16
CA ASP A 997 -5.45 -48.01 27.53
C ASP A 997 -4.98 -46.54 27.60
N PHE A 998 -4.14 -46.13 26.65
CA PHE A 998 -3.57 -44.78 26.56
C PHE A 998 -4.47 -43.78 25.81
N LEU A 999 -5.62 -44.20 25.26
CA LEU A 999 -6.51 -43.35 24.46
C LEU A 999 -6.92 -42.07 25.20
N ARG A 1000 -7.29 -42.18 26.48
CA ARG A 1000 -7.67 -41.01 27.31
C ARG A 1000 -6.52 -40.01 27.42
N LEU A 1001 -5.29 -40.47 27.69
CA LEU A 1001 -4.10 -39.61 27.77
C LEU A 1001 -3.77 -38.97 26.41
N SER A 1002 -3.85 -39.75 25.33
CA SER A 1002 -3.61 -39.25 23.97
C SER A 1002 -4.55 -38.10 23.62
N ASN A 1003 -5.83 -38.26 23.94
CA ASN A 1003 -6.85 -37.27 23.63
C ASN A 1003 -6.72 -36.03 24.54
N SER A 1004 -6.31 -36.21 25.80
CA SER A 1004 -5.91 -35.09 26.68
C SER A 1004 -4.68 -34.33 26.15
N MET A 1005 -3.69 -35.01 25.58
CA MET A 1005 -2.52 -34.36 24.96
C MET A 1005 -2.89 -33.54 23.72
N VAL A 1006 -3.72 -34.07 22.82
CA VAL A 1006 -4.19 -33.33 21.62
C VAL A 1006 -4.94 -32.05 22.01
N ALA A 1007 -5.81 -32.11 23.03
CA ALA A 1007 -6.44 -30.91 23.60
C ALA A 1007 -5.43 -29.96 24.27
N GLY A 1008 -4.42 -30.51 24.97
CA GLY A 1008 -3.32 -29.77 25.57
C GLY A 1008 -2.50 -28.96 24.55
N PHE A 1009 -2.22 -29.50 23.36
CA PHE A 1009 -1.55 -28.76 22.28
C PHE A 1009 -2.38 -27.59 21.75
N ALA A 1010 -3.70 -27.73 21.66
CA ALA A 1010 -4.59 -26.63 21.27
C ALA A 1010 -4.53 -25.48 22.30
N VAL A 1011 -4.59 -25.80 23.59
CA VAL A 1011 -4.43 -24.80 24.67
C VAL A 1011 -3.04 -24.18 24.65
N LEU A 1012 -1.99 -24.99 24.46
CA LEU A 1012 -0.60 -24.52 24.42
C LEU A 1012 -0.40 -23.47 23.30
N PHE A 1013 -0.79 -23.78 22.06
CA PHE A 1013 -0.60 -22.83 20.95
C PHE A 1013 -1.48 -21.58 21.10
N ALA A 1014 -2.69 -21.69 21.67
CA ALA A 1014 -3.54 -20.54 21.98
C ALA A 1014 -2.89 -19.62 23.05
N VAL A 1015 -2.27 -20.20 24.09
CA VAL A 1015 -1.55 -19.45 25.14
C VAL A 1015 -0.26 -18.83 24.57
N VAL A 1016 0.53 -19.55 23.78
CA VAL A 1016 1.75 -19.00 23.16
C VAL A 1016 1.41 -17.91 22.14
N PHE A 1017 0.31 -18.04 21.39
CA PHE A 1017 -0.22 -16.94 20.56
C PHE A 1017 -0.57 -15.71 21.41
N ALA A 1018 -1.34 -15.88 22.50
CA ALA A 1018 -1.73 -14.78 23.37
C ALA A 1018 -0.54 -14.10 24.06
N ILE A 1019 0.50 -14.85 24.44
CA ILE A 1019 1.76 -14.29 24.95
C ILE A 1019 2.48 -13.54 23.82
N SER A 1020 2.64 -14.16 22.64
CA SER A 1020 3.38 -13.57 21.51
C SER A 1020 2.80 -12.24 21.05
N ILE A 1021 1.48 -12.14 20.88
CA ILE A 1021 0.79 -10.91 20.45
C ILE A 1021 0.86 -9.80 21.52
N THR A 1022 1.09 -10.14 22.79
CA THR A 1022 1.32 -9.14 23.86
C THR A 1022 2.76 -8.66 23.91
N ILE A 1023 3.75 -9.56 23.75
CA ILE A 1023 5.18 -9.24 23.88
C ILE A 1023 5.75 -8.65 22.58
N PHE A 1024 5.54 -9.30 21.44
CA PHE A 1024 6.08 -8.84 20.18
C PHE A 1024 5.24 -7.68 19.63
N ASN A 1025 5.87 -6.51 19.58
CA ASN A 1025 5.41 -5.42 18.74
C ASN A 1025 6.42 -5.22 17.61
N PHE A 1026 6.01 -5.52 16.38
CA PHE A 1026 6.83 -5.29 15.20
C PHE A 1026 6.77 -3.83 14.70
N GLN A 1027 5.81 -3.00 15.18
CA GLN A 1027 5.81 -1.54 14.97
C GLN A 1027 6.75 -0.89 15.98
N ARG A 1028 8.03 -0.74 15.65
CA ARG A 1028 8.91 0.19 16.38
C ARG A 1028 8.80 1.58 15.77
N ARG A 1029 8.48 2.57 16.62
CA ARG A 1029 8.35 4.00 16.30
C ARG A 1029 9.11 4.85 17.31
#